data_AF-A0A956SGB5-F1
#
_entry.id   AF-A0A956SGB5-F1
#
_cell.length_a   1.000
_cell.length_b   1.000
_cell.length_c   1.000
_cell.angle_alpha   90.00
_cell.angle_beta   90.00
_cell.angle_gamma   90.00
#
_symmetry.space_group_name_H-M   'P 1'
#
loop_
_entity.id
_entity.type
_entity.pdbx_description
1 polymer ?
#
loop_
_entity_poly.entity_id
_entity_poly.type
_entity_poly.pdbx_seq_one_letter_code
_entity_poly.pdbx_strand_id
1 'polypeptide(L)'
;MPRPASSHPRFQISASRLAFRRTSSPLILALLAGAVLTSLGGDALGRATLETTSAPIWDSSSDPRDVGGFVNGSSALGRAAGDTLGFGYVDGDGFAVLGEVWTFDHGGADPFEGITATDLTSQSNVWGRHVDGAGWDADPLNDVAAPVLRGSGSAYIGAFASEARALCWDGDIGYGNYWCQELHSPVLSRGASSDVDFSWVHFNDTEPNFDYVTCFFERVSDGERFEIVQYTGEIGLAGNHPVDPPVGATESITLTSDDFLGATEFRIVFEMTSDNAWSDEDGLFETSYGPMALDDVVVTEVGGSVLGQYAFESDLEGWTASACPGVGSLVGVAALSGYVIEDACDCGLSGNVLEMHDDNGEHPYGQNAMVVTPPVDVESDVRPLLPAEGNLQIFADWDQYSVMPRANGVFYRPGWMYYPWVCDLTGESGWSPRVGQNTYFFVGEDPTCDWYRASGTSTDVPVPMDAEQVRFVYEVYASCDVFGIPPDQCTQITNTTPLIDNIEIRFTVTPNAPAVVWDVGTNFQDGFAQNTVVNDPHMPGRADVSRNLNFGNTVPLILADSLAIGGPVVSSEETRWEARLWFRLPRVGPGADARYTTWRDRVADGHAIDPSLAGSGNPVEFTWAYMDSAQQGTSAFRNRFCSYFREDDDDFDPSFPELSDANEILADDVLFPGTQVEYFISANYLSEPTQSYLLPDTSGGYFDDFEILPGWRDDGGVWKYPCFLEIETLRRARTLAQDAFAMAGIECDQFDYRAPCLCGTAPLNRTLDPRNTNGMTVLQLLGYRGVWVHTGQYGEFFPDDFELFSDYLTAGVCGTDRRGLIFSGPRAISGGYWSGVSMFNNEMGAELVSDDYRGLSGDENFCVRLEAPSGGGEAYGTDHSGGTYSYGAFGNGCPDPHRFGVFSPFGSGVGNRVYVNETNGMETGFAQIVNEGVSPYNFRTVLDGASWYYLAGQDTNGGCSIDYASRVEAVSNEIRAAVEWIYGVDDIPTLCVDPCDGDLTGIEPGGVLPVVATRLEAGMPNPFRPSTTLRYTLSVEGPVDLAIFDVSGRRIRTLATGELSA
;
A
#
# COMPACT_ATOMS: atom_id res chain seq x y z
N MET A 1 33.47 -20.41 58.21
CA MET A 1 32.64 -20.28 59.44
C MET A 1 32.77 -18.86 59.97
N PRO A 2 31.76 -18.21 60.58
CA PRO A 2 30.32 -18.46 60.52
C PRO A 2 29.47 -17.20 60.15
N ARG A 3 28.15 -17.41 60.00
CA ARG A 3 27.00 -16.47 59.82
C ARG A 3 26.78 -15.52 61.04
N PRO A 4 25.88 -14.47 61.06
CA PRO A 4 24.47 -14.54 60.57
C PRO A 4 23.64 -13.27 60.16
N ALA A 5 22.52 -13.56 59.46
CA ALA A 5 21.12 -13.04 59.58
C ALA A 5 20.78 -11.53 59.32
N SER A 6 19.60 -11.12 58.82
CA SER A 6 18.35 -11.75 58.31
C SER A 6 17.71 -10.82 57.22
N SER A 7 16.52 -10.96 56.61
CA SER A 7 15.31 -11.80 56.83
C SER A 7 14.50 -12.04 55.53
N HIS A 8 13.37 -12.76 55.63
CA HIS A 8 12.32 -13.05 54.61
C HIS A 8 10.97 -12.39 55.04
N PRO A 9 9.80 -12.46 54.32
CA PRO A 9 9.40 -13.45 53.28
C PRO A 9 8.47 -13.01 52.11
N ARG A 10 8.35 -13.90 51.10
CA ARG A 10 7.06 -14.27 50.47
C ARG A 10 7.03 -15.78 50.21
N PHE A 11 5.82 -16.35 50.15
CA PHE A 11 5.55 -17.80 50.17
C PHE A 11 5.47 -18.43 48.76
N GLN A 12 5.76 -19.74 48.70
CA GLN A 12 5.49 -20.63 47.58
C GLN A 12 4.88 -21.92 48.15
N ILE A 13 3.95 -22.58 47.43
CA ILE A 13 3.45 -23.92 47.76
C ILE A 13 3.51 -24.78 46.50
N SER A 14 3.98 -26.02 46.66
CA SER A 14 4.18 -27.03 45.62
C SER A 14 3.15 -28.15 45.71
N ALA A 15 2.93 -28.89 44.61
CA ALA A 15 2.54 -30.30 44.66
C ALA A 15 3.14 -31.05 43.45
N SER A 16 3.42 -32.35 43.62
CA SER A 16 4.31 -33.11 42.74
C SER A 16 3.69 -34.40 42.21
N ARG A 17 3.98 -34.71 40.93
CA ARG A 17 4.09 -36.04 40.28
C ARG A 17 3.24 -37.22 40.81
N LEU A 18 2.49 -37.83 39.90
CA LEU A 18 2.42 -39.30 39.78
C LEU A 18 2.34 -39.71 38.29
N ALA A 19 2.84 -40.89 37.93
CA ALA A 19 2.99 -41.34 36.54
C ALA A 19 2.27 -42.68 36.29
N PHE A 20 1.81 -42.94 35.06
CA PHE A 20 1.56 -44.31 34.56
C PHE A 20 1.78 -44.44 33.03
N ARG A 21 1.79 -45.68 32.52
CA ARG A 21 2.44 -46.11 31.25
C ARG A 21 1.51 -46.22 30.03
N ARG A 22 2.14 -46.21 28.84
CA ARG A 22 1.65 -46.63 27.50
C ARG A 22 0.90 -47.98 27.48
N THR A 23 -0.06 -48.15 26.57
CA THR A 23 -0.13 -49.23 25.53
C THR A 23 -1.31 -49.08 24.53
N SER A 24 -1.00 -49.03 23.23
CA SER A 24 -1.66 -49.61 22.02
C SER A 24 -3.19 -49.78 21.86
N SER A 25 -3.69 -49.36 20.68
CA SER A 25 -4.98 -49.66 19.98
C SER A 25 -5.10 -51.12 19.47
N PRO A 26 -6.15 -51.57 18.70
CA PRO A 26 -7.42 -50.95 18.28
C PRO A 26 -8.70 -51.88 18.31
N LEU A 27 -9.81 -51.44 17.66
CA LEU A 27 -10.98 -52.19 17.09
C LEU A 27 -12.29 -52.49 17.91
N ILE A 28 -13.36 -51.74 17.56
CA ILE A 28 -14.70 -52.18 17.05
C ILE A 28 -15.91 -52.60 17.95
N LEU A 29 -17.02 -51.86 17.74
CA LEU A 29 -18.49 -52.10 17.86
C LEU A 29 -19.26 -52.35 19.20
N ALA A 30 -20.06 -51.32 19.54
CA ALA A 30 -21.55 -51.32 19.65
C ALA A 30 -22.35 -51.73 20.92
N LEU A 31 -23.12 -50.72 21.39
CA LEU A 31 -24.53 -50.72 21.88
C LEU A 31 -24.92 -51.12 23.33
N LEU A 32 -25.41 -50.10 24.06
CA LEU A 32 -26.58 -50.05 25.00
C LEU A 32 -26.55 -50.87 26.32
N ALA A 33 -27.14 -50.44 27.45
CA ALA A 33 -27.64 -49.12 27.91
C ALA A 33 -28.04 -49.16 29.42
N GLY A 34 -28.08 -47.99 30.07
CA GLY A 34 -28.93 -47.70 31.25
C GLY A 34 -28.38 -48.04 32.65
N ALA A 35 -28.80 -47.38 33.74
CA ALA A 35 -29.67 -46.20 33.91
C ALA A 35 -29.59 -45.65 35.36
N VAL A 36 -30.17 -44.46 35.64
CA VAL A 36 -31.07 -44.11 36.79
C VAL A 36 -31.16 -42.58 36.99
N LEU A 37 -32.31 -42.00 36.60
CA LEU A 37 -33.18 -40.98 37.26
C LEU A 37 -32.58 -39.67 37.86
N THR A 38 -33.26 -38.51 37.85
CA THR A 38 -34.72 -38.25 37.95
C THR A 38 -35.16 -36.89 37.35
N SER A 39 -36.47 -36.80 37.04
CA SER A 39 -37.36 -35.60 37.00
C SER A 39 -37.18 -34.49 35.94
N LEU A 40 -38.28 -34.30 35.20
CA LEU A 40 -38.67 -33.23 34.27
C LEU A 40 -38.65 -31.82 34.87
N GLY A 41 -38.50 -30.80 34.01
CA GLY A 41 -39.19 -29.51 34.20
C GLY A 41 -38.55 -28.28 33.53
N GLY A 42 -39.12 -27.85 32.39
CA GLY A 42 -39.30 -26.44 32.04
C GLY A 42 -38.13 -25.63 31.45
N ASP A 43 -38.47 -24.94 30.36
CA ASP A 43 -38.24 -23.52 30.09
C ASP A 43 -36.84 -22.88 30.05
N ALA A 44 -36.74 -22.01 29.05
CA ALA A 44 -35.70 -21.05 28.75
C ALA A 44 -35.55 -19.90 29.79
N LEU A 45 -34.73 -18.91 29.41
CA LEU A 45 -34.47 -17.59 30.03
C LEU A 45 -33.38 -17.56 31.12
N GLY A 46 -32.28 -16.86 30.81
CA GLY A 46 -31.13 -16.74 31.72
C GLY A 46 -30.03 -15.75 31.34
N ARG A 47 -30.33 -14.67 30.60
CA ARG A 47 -29.47 -13.47 30.38
C ARG A 47 -27.94 -13.69 30.44
N ALA A 48 -27.32 -13.89 29.28
CA ALA A 48 -26.04 -13.23 29.00
C ALA A 48 -26.37 -11.92 28.26
N THR A 49 -25.75 -10.82 28.65
CA THR A 49 -25.85 -9.53 27.96
C THR A 49 -25.16 -9.63 26.61
N LEU A 50 -25.90 -9.40 25.53
CA LEU A 50 -25.31 -8.95 24.26
C LEU A 50 -24.76 -7.54 24.51
N GLU A 51 -23.48 -7.47 24.87
CA GLU A 51 -22.68 -6.31 24.53
C GLU A 51 -22.51 -6.32 23.01
N THR A 52 -22.60 -5.13 22.42
CA THR A 52 -22.44 -4.87 20.99
C THR A 52 -21.16 -5.51 20.47
N THR A 53 -21.28 -6.62 19.73
CA THR A 53 -20.21 -7.09 18.86
C THR A 53 -20.22 -6.24 17.60
N SER A 54 -19.79 -4.99 17.76
CA SER A 54 -19.17 -4.26 16.67
C SER A 54 -18.11 -5.17 16.06
N ALA A 55 -18.19 -5.42 14.75
CA ALA A 55 -17.06 -5.96 14.01
C ALA A 55 -15.84 -5.06 14.29
N PRO A 56 -14.60 -5.60 14.31
CA PRO A 56 -13.41 -4.80 14.53
C PRO A 56 -13.17 -3.89 13.32
N ILE A 57 -13.84 -2.73 13.32
CA ILE A 57 -13.44 -1.56 12.55
C ILE A 57 -12.04 -1.20 13.07
N TRP A 58 -11.05 -1.40 12.21
CA TRP A 58 -9.68 -1.01 12.54
C TRP A 58 -9.61 0.51 12.61
N ASP A 59 -9.21 1.03 13.77
CA ASP A 59 -8.83 2.42 13.97
C ASP A 59 -7.48 2.64 13.27
N SER A 60 -7.54 2.91 11.96
CA SER A 60 -6.40 3.34 11.16
C SER A 60 -6.25 4.86 11.29
N SER A 61 -5.79 5.31 12.47
CA SER A 61 -5.20 6.65 12.62
C SER A 61 -3.78 6.75 12.01
N SER A 62 -3.43 5.79 11.15
CA SER A 62 -2.34 5.85 10.18
C SER A 62 -2.90 6.38 8.85
N ASP A 63 -2.42 7.57 8.48
CA ASP A 63 -2.14 8.03 7.11
C ASP A 63 -2.81 7.26 5.95
N PRO A 64 -3.71 7.88 5.15
CA PRO A 64 -4.43 7.21 4.05
C PRO A 64 -3.54 6.55 2.98
N ARG A 65 -2.24 6.84 2.96
CA ARG A 65 -1.25 6.26 2.04
C ARG A 65 -0.96 4.75 2.23
N ASP A 66 -1.56 4.11 3.23
CA ASP A 66 -1.34 2.69 3.58
C ASP A 66 -2.54 1.75 3.31
N VAL A 67 -3.56 2.18 2.55
CA VAL A 67 -4.70 1.32 2.17
C VAL A 67 -4.36 0.41 0.98
N GLY A 68 -3.42 -0.52 1.20
CA GLY A 68 -3.03 -1.47 0.17
C GLY A 68 -1.91 -2.42 0.59
N GLY A 69 -2.28 -3.60 1.10
CA GLY A 69 -1.36 -4.73 1.36
C GLY A 69 -0.75 -5.39 0.10
N PHE A 70 -0.48 -4.60 -0.94
CA PHE A 70 0.10 -4.98 -2.22
C PHE A 70 1.30 -4.09 -2.61
N VAL A 71 1.98 -3.44 -1.65
CA VAL A 71 3.34 -2.91 -1.88
C VAL A 71 4.35 -4.07 -1.85
N ASN A 72 4.27 -4.93 -2.87
CA ASN A 72 5.22 -6.00 -3.11
C ASN A 72 5.66 -5.94 -4.57
N GLY A 73 6.96 -5.75 -4.79
CA GLY A 73 7.55 -5.71 -6.13
C GLY A 73 7.22 -4.43 -6.90
N SER A 74 7.82 -3.29 -6.51
CA SER A 74 8.06 -2.20 -7.49
C SER A 74 9.21 -2.55 -8.45
N SER A 75 9.16 -3.76 -8.98
CA SER A 75 9.98 -4.30 -10.06
C SER A 75 8.99 -4.97 -11.02
N ALA A 76 9.07 -4.59 -12.31
CA ALA A 76 8.46 -5.27 -13.47
C ALA A 76 7.10 -4.82 -14.05
N LEU A 77 6.41 -3.76 -13.59
CA LEU A 77 5.25 -3.19 -14.35
C LEU A 77 5.29 -1.67 -14.60
N GLY A 78 6.49 -1.06 -14.56
CA GLY A 78 6.67 0.31 -15.04
C GLY A 78 6.69 0.40 -16.57
N ARG A 79 5.52 0.62 -17.20
CA ARG A 79 5.29 1.02 -18.61
C ARG A 79 6.06 0.26 -19.74
N ALA A 80 6.70 -0.88 -19.47
CA ALA A 80 7.56 -1.56 -20.44
C ALA A 80 7.67 -3.09 -20.26
N ALA A 81 6.66 -3.76 -19.69
CA ALA A 81 6.49 -5.20 -19.91
C ALA A 81 5.93 -5.40 -21.33
N GLY A 82 6.72 -5.98 -22.24
CA GLY A 82 6.33 -6.17 -23.65
C GLY A 82 5.11 -7.06 -23.88
N ASP A 83 4.63 -7.71 -22.83
CA ASP A 83 3.58 -8.72 -22.83
C ASP A 83 2.27 -8.24 -22.13
N THR A 84 2.17 -6.94 -21.76
CA THR A 84 0.91 -6.36 -21.27
C THR A 84 0.18 -5.67 -22.42
N LEU A 85 -1.07 -6.08 -22.66
CA LEU A 85 -1.99 -5.44 -23.58
C LEU A 85 -2.89 -4.49 -22.81
N GLY A 86 -3.32 -3.41 -23.45
CA GLY A 86 -4.15 -2.38 -22.84
C GLY A 86 -5.14 -1.81 -23.83
N PHE A 87 -6.34 -1.49 -23.35
CA PHE A 87 -7.50 -1.17 -24.16
C PHE A 87 -8.27 0.03 -23.59
N GLY A 88 -8.66 0.93 -24.48
CA GLY A 88 -9.45 2.11 -24.16
C GLY A 88 -10.10 2.70 -25.42
N TYR A 89 -10.74 3.85 -25.28
CA TYR A 89 -11.56 4.46 -26.35
C TYR A 89 -12.66 3.50 -26.87
N VAL A 90 -13.39 3.86 -27.94
CA VAL A 90 -14.36 2.97 -28.59
C VAL A 90 -14.29 3.07 -30.11
N ASP A 91 -14.31 1.94 -30.79
CA ASP A 91 -14.31 1.89 -32.25
C ASP A 91 -15.71 2.09 -32.86
N GLY A 92 -15.79 1.94 -34.19
CA GLY A 92 -17.06 2.08 -34.93
C GLY A 92 -18.02 0.90 -34.81
N ASP A 93 -17.57 -0.23 -34.25
CA ASP A 93 -18.36 -1.45 -34.04
C ASP A 93 -18.80 -1.62 -32.56
N GLY A 94 -18.25 -0.80 -31.65
CA GLY A 94 -18.65 -0.68 -30.24
C GLY A 94 -17.69 -1.34 -29.25
N PHE A 95 -16.46 -1.64 -29.65
CA PHE A 95 -15.44 -2.31 -28.82
C PHE A 95 -14.31 -1.37 -28.41
N ALA A 96 -13.67 -1.67 -27.29
CA ALA A 96 -12.47 -0.98 -26.82
C ALA A 96 -11.26 -1.30 -27.71
N VAL A 97 -10.36 -0.34 -27.91
CA VAL A 97 -9.28 -0.40 -28.90
C VAL A 97 -7.93 -0.67 -28.24
N LEU A 98 -7.20 -1.66 -28.77
CA LEU A 98 -5.85 -2.00 -28.31
C LEU A 98 -4.86 -0.83 -28.49
N GLY A 99 -4.23 -0.43 -27.39
CA GLY A 99 -3.22 0.63 -27.32
C GLY A 99 -3.77 2.04 -27.13
N GLU A 100 -5.09 2.19 -27.03
CA GLU A 100 -5.77 3.46 -26.72
C GLU A 100 -6.19 3.50 -25.23
N VAL A 101 -6.65 4.66 -24.77
CA VAL A 101 -7.03 4.96 -23.38
C VAL A 101 -8.32 5.79 -23.40
N TRP A 102 -9.23 5.64 -22.44
CA TRP A 102 -10.34 6.59 -22.27
C TRP A 102 -9.83 7.85 -21.57
N THR A 103 -9.68 8.92 -22.34
CA THR A 103 -9.17 10.24 -21.90
C THR A 103 -10.19 11.36 -22.04
N PHE A 104 -11.37 11.07 -22.60
CA PHE A 104 -12.45 12.03 -22.84
C PHE A 104 -12.05 13.23 -23.73
N ASP A 105 -10.89 13.14 -24.40
CA ASP A 105 -10.23 14.21 -25.14
C ASP A 105 -10.18 13.96 -26.66
N HIS A 106 -10.70 12.83 -27.15
CA HIS A 106 -10.64 12.47 -28.58
C HIS A 106 -11.48 13.38 -29.49
N GLY A 107 -12.27 14.29 -28.92
CA GLY A 107 -13.05 15.29 -29.67
C GLY A 107 -14.16 14.68 -30.52
N GLY A 108 -14.67 13.52 -30.11
CA GLY A 108 -15.74 12.77 -30.77
C GLY A 108 -17.10 13.48 -30.73
N ALA A 109 -18.09 12.89 -31.41
CA ALA A 109 -19.49 13.33 -31.31
C ALA A 109 -20.17 12.85 -30.01
N ASP A 110 -19.63 11.79 -29.41
CA ASP A 110 -19.94 11.31 -28.08
C ASP A 110 -18.77 11.66 -27.15
N PRO A 111 -18.94 12.52 -26.13
CA PRO A 111 -17.88 12.86 -25.19
C PRO A 111 -17.60 11.75 -24.18
N PHE A 112 -18.51 10.78 -24.00
CA PHE A 112 -18.27 9.63 -23.11
C PHE A 112 -17.43 8.52 -23.76
N GLU A 113 -17.10 8.63 -25.05
CA GLU A 113 -16.26 7.66 -25.75
C GLU A 113 -16.79 6.21 -25.60
N GLY A 114 -18.12 6.06 -25.69
CA GLY A 114 -18.83 4.79 -25.54
C GLY A 114 -19.06 4.32 -24.10
N ILE A 115 -18.51 5.01 -23.09
CA ILE A 115 -18.82 4.74 -21.68
C ILE A 115 -20.30 5.03 -21.41
N THR A 116 -20.92 4.20 -20.58
CA THR A 116 -22.32 4.33 -20.18
C THR A 116 -22.44 4.52 -18.67
N ALA A 117 -23.42 5.30 -18.23
CA ALA A 117 -23.72 5.52 -16.82
C ALA A 117 -25.16 5.13 -16.51
N THR A 118 -25.34 4.38 -15.42
CA THR A 118 -26.62 3.89 -14.92
C THR A 118 -26.90 4.48 -13.54
N ASP A 119 -28.11 5.00 -13.35
CA ASP A 119 -28.65 5.32 -12.04
C ASP A 119 -29.22 4.03 -11.42
N LEU A 120 -28.56 3.49 -10.39
CA LEU A 120 -29.01 2.27 -9.72
C LEU A 120 -30.22 2.49 -8.80
N THR A 121 -30.57 3.74 -8.49
CA THR A 121 -31.81 4.07 -7.75
C THR A 121 -33.04 4.16 -8.66
N SER A 122 -32.84 4.30 -9.97
CA SER A 122 -33.92 4.43 -10.96
C SER A 122 -34.50 3.07 -11.34
N GLN A 123 -35.65 2.71 -10.76
CA GLN A 123 -36.35 1.47 -11.13
C GLN A 123 -37.32 1.66 -12.31
N SER A 124 -37.18 0.85 -13.36
CA SER A 124 -38.06 0.90 -14.54
C SER A 124 -39.38 0.14 -14.38
N ASN A 125 -39.45 -0.78 -13.41
CA ASN A 125 -40.56 -1.69 -13.22
C ASN A 125 -41.40 -1.24 -12.02
N VAL A 126 -42.74 -1.34 -12.17
CA VAL A 126 -43.70 -1.04 -11.10
C VAL A 126 -44.27 -2.36 -10.60
N TRP A 127 -43.97 -2.69 -9.35
CA TRP A 127 -44.29 -3.97 -8.72
C TRP A 127 -45.55 -3.91 -7.84
N GLY A 128 -46.06 -2.71 -7.59
CA GLY A 128 -47.34 -2.48 -6.92
C GLY A 128 -48.55 -2.86 -7.80
N ARG A 129 -49.44 -3.70 -7.29
CA ARG A 129 -50.61 -4.23 -8.01
C ARG A 129 -51.75 -4.63 -7.08
N HIS A 130 -52.94 -4.87 -7.63
CA HIS A 130 -54.00 -5.61 -6.93
C HIS A 130 -53.77 -7.12 -7.11
N VAL A 131 -53.89 -7.90 -6.03
CA VAL A 131 -53.84 -9.37 -6.06
C VAL A 131 -55.16 -9.98 -5.62
N ASP A 132 -55.58 -11.03 -6.33
CA ASP A 132 -56.65 -11.92 -5.91
C ASP A 132 -56.21 -13.39 -6.13
N GLY A 133 -56.96 -14.34 -5.60
CA GLY A 133 -56.62 -15.76 -5.70
C GLY A 133 -56.51 -16.29 -7.14
N ALA A 134 -57.29 -15.76 -8.09
CA ALA A 134 -57.26 -16.22 -9.48
C ALA A 134 -56.13 -15.58 -10.30
N GLY A 135 -55.71 -14.36 -9.94
CA GLY A 135 -54.54 -13.69 -10.51
C GLY A 135 -53.22 -14.24 -9.98
N TRP A 136 -53.19 -14.64 -8.70
CA TRP A 136 -52.03 -15.29 -8.08
C TRP A 136 -51.82 -16.71 -8.61
N ASP A 137 -52.88 -17.54 -8.63
CA ASP A 137 -52.87 -18.91 -9.20
C ASP A 137 -52.62 -18.95 -10.73
N ALA A 138 -52.59 -17.79 -11.40
CA ALA A 138 -52.27 -17.70 -12.82
C ALA A 138 -50.77 -17.81 -13.10
N ASP A 139 -49.91 -17.51 -12.13
CA ASP A 139 -48.49 -17.85 -12.16
C ASP A 139 -48.31 -19.29 -11.64
N PRO A 140 -47.88 -20.25 -12.49
CA PRO A 140 -47.72 -21.64 -12.10
C PRO A 140 -46.50 -21.90 -11.21
N LEU A 141 -45.65 -20.89 -10.95
CA LEU A 141 -44.49 -20.98 -10.06
C LEU A 141 -44.80 -20.45 -8.64
N ASN A 142 -45.88 -19.70 -8.45
CA ASN A 142 -46.35 -19.35 -7.11
C ASN A 142 -46.89 -20.62 -6.42
N ASP A 143 -46.16 -21.17 -5.44
CA ASP A 143 -46.51 -22.43 -4.77
C ASP A 143 -47.24 -22.24 -3.41
N VAL A 144 -47.25 -21.01 -2.89
CA VAL A 144 -48.04 -20.55 -1.75
C VAL A 144 -49.42 -20.01 -2.16
N ALA A 145 -50.34 -19.91 -1.21
CA ALA A 145 -51.65 -19.28 -1.44
C ALA A 145 -51.52 -17.75 -1.64
N ALA A 146 -52.50 -17.12 -2.30
CA ALA A 146 -52.47 -15.67 -2.49
C ALA A 146 -52.44 -14.90 -1.14
N PRO A 147 -51.63 -13.84 -1.00
CA PRO A 147 -51.51 -13.02 0.21
C PRO A 147 -52.68 -12.03 0.36
N VAL A 148 -53.91 -12.55 0.26
CA VAL A 148 -55.15 -11.79 0.45
C VAL A 148 -55.49 -11.76 1.94
N LEU A 149 -55.45 -10.58 2.55
CA LEU A 149 -55.57 -10.41 4.00
C LEU A 149 -57.01 -10.56 4.50
N ARG A 150 -57.97 -9.99 3.77
CA ARG A 150 -59.41 -10.09 4.00
C ARG A 150 -60.15 -10.15 2.65
N GLY A 151 -61.44 -10.44 2.72
CA GLY A 151 -62.29 -10.43 1.52
C GLY A 151 -61.85 -11.41 0.44
N SER A 152 -61.59 -10.88 -0.75
CA SER A 152 -61.24 -11.59 -1.98
C SER A 152 -60.07 -10.98 -2.76
N GLY A 153 -59.57 -9.80 -2.37
CA GLY A 153 -58.39 -9.17 -2.95
C GLY A 153 -57.66 -8.26 -1.96
N SER A 154 -56.44 -7.85 -2.29
CA SER A 154 -55.63 -6.90 -1.50
C SER A 154 -54.72 -6.07 -2.43
N ALA A 155 -54.26 -4.92 -1.97
CA ALA A 155 -53.19 -4.18 -2.65
C ALA A 155 -51.83 -4.76 -2.22
N TYR A 156 -50.89 -4.94 -3.14
CA TYR A 156 -49.65 -5.70 -2.93
C TYR A 156 -48.47 -5.01 -3.60
N ILE A 157 -47.28 -5.10 -3.02
CA ILE A 157 -46.01 -4.77 -3.66
C ILE A 157 -45.13 -6.02 -3.60
N GLY A 158 -44.58 -6.41 -4.76
CA GLY A 158 -43.67 -7.56 -4.88
C GLY A 158 -43.68 -8.15 -6.30
N ALA A 159 -42.63 -8.86 -6.67
CA ALA A 159 -42.54 -9.71 -7.84
C ALA A 159 -43.20 -11.08 -7.57
N PHE A 160 -43.81 -11.68 -8.60
CA PHE A 160 -44.23 -13.08 -8.58
C PHE A 160 -43.07 -14.01 -8.99
N ALA A 161 -43.17 -15.30 -8.66
CA ALA A 161 -42.11 -16.28 -8.91
C ALA A 161 -41.63 -16.31 -10.37
N SER A 162 -42.53 -16.23 -11.37
CA SER A 162 -42.11 -16.20 -12.77
C SER A 162 -41.48 -14.88 -13.22
N GLU A 163 -41.71 -13.79 -12.49
CA GLU A 163 -41.17 -12.46 -12.79
C GLU A 163 -39.74 -12.34 -12.24
N ALA A 164 -39.52 -12.72 -10.98
CA ALA A 164 -38.20 -12.83 -10.35
C ALA A 164 -37.30 -13.83 -11.09
N ARG A 165 -37.82 -15.01 -11.42
CA ARG A 165 -37.08 -16.01 -12.21
C ARG A 165 -36.73 -15.53 -13.61
N ALA A 166 -37.53 -14.64 -14.21
CA ALA A 166 -37.20 -14.00 -15.48
C ALA A 166 -36.11 -12.93 -15.34
N LEU A 167 -35.88 -12.39 -14.15
CA LEU A 167 -34.75 -11.52 -13.78
C LEU A 167 -33.52 -12.32 -13.30
N CYS A 168 -33.63 -13.64 -13.17
CA CYS A 168 -32.63 -14.54 -12.61
C CYS A 168 -32.25 -14.24 -11.15
N TRP A 169 -33.24 -13.89 -10.34
CA TRP A 169 -33.11 -13.84 -8.89
C TRP A 169 -32.90 -15.23 -8.30
N ASP A 170 -32.07 -15.36 -7.26
CA ASP A 170 -31.83 -16.65 -6.59
C ASP A 170 -33.08 -17.13 -5.80
N GLY A 171 -33.88 -16.20 -5.27
CA GLY A 171 -35.21 -16.45 -4.71
C GLY A 171 -36.35 -16.32 -5.73
N ASP A 172 -37.48 -16.98 -5.45
CA ASP A 172 -38.66 -16.97 -6.34
C ASP A 172 -39.61 -15.79 -6.06
N ILE A 173 -40.30 -15.70 -4.91
CA ILE A 173 -41.32 -14.64 -4.68
C ILE A 173 -40.76 -13.54 -3.77
N GLY A 174 -40.66 -12.30 -4.25
CA GLY A 174 -40.68 -11.15 -3.34
C GLY A 174 -40.12 -9.84 -3.85
N TYR A 175 -38.99 -9.37 -3.33
CA TYR A 175 -38.38 -8.08 -3.67
C TYR A 175 -36.87 -8.19 -3.93
N GLY A 176 -36.33 -7.20 -4.66
CA GLY A 176 -34.92 -7.20 -5.05
C GLY A 176 -34.11 -6.10 -4.38
N ASN A 177 -32.86 -5.97 -4.82
CA ASN A 177 -31.93 -5.00 -4.27
C ASN A 177 -32.20 -3.60 -4.86
N TYR A 178 -31.97 -2.56 -4.05
CA TYR A 178 -32.24 -1.15 -4.35
C TYR A 178 -33.70 -0.88 -4.74
N TRP A 179 -34.65 -1.60 -4.14
CA TRP A 179 -36.06 -1.37 -4.41
C TRP A 179 -36.55 -0.07 -3.81
N CYS A 180 -37.41 0.62 -4.56
CA CYS A 180 -38.18 1.76 -4.08
C CYS A 180 -39.51 1.79 -4.83
N GLN A 181 -40.58 1.35 -4.17
CA GLN A 181 -41.90 1.09 -4.76
C GLN A 181 -42.99 1.74 -3.91
N GLU A 182 -43.91 2.45 -4.54
CA GLU A 182 -44.92 3.26 -3.88
C GLU A 182 -46.35 2.83 -4.25
N LEU A 183 -47.25 2.90 -3.26
CA LEU A 183 -48.71 2.88 -3.44
C LEU A 183 -49.30 4.22 -2.96
N HIS A 184 -49.85 4.99 -3.89
CA HIS A 184 -50.47 6.31 -3.63
C HIS A 184 -51.98 6.22 -3.53
N SER A 185 -52.57 6.83 -2.50
CA SER A 185 -54.02 6.98 -2.40
C SER A 185 -54.57 8.02 -3.38
N PRO A 186 -55.88 7.95 -3.71
CA PRO A 186 -56.60 9.12 -4.20
C PRO A 186 -56.42 10.33 -3.28
N VAL A 187 -56.58 11.55 -3.82
CA VAL A 187 -56.58 12.77 -3.00
C VAL A 187 -57.78 12.77 -2.05
N LEU A 188 -57.50 12.85 -0.76
CA LEU A 188 -58.47 12.94 0.33
C LEU A 188 -58.62 14.40 0.77
N SER A 189 -59.83 14.78 1.20
CA SER A 189 -60.11 16.15 1.66
C SER A 189 -60.66 16.15 3.10
N ARG A 190 -60.11 17.00 3.97
CA ARG A 190 -60.57 17.17 5.37
C ARG A 190 -61.02 18.61 5.65
N GLY A 191 -61.80 18.80 6.72
CA GLY A 191 -62.00 20.12 7.32
C GLY A 191 -60.69 20.69 7.88
N ALA A 192 -60.46 21.99 7.72
CA ALA A 192 -59.17 22.62 8.08
C ALA A 192 -58.75 22.46 9.55
N SER A 193 -59.73 22.30 10.46
CA SER A 193 -59.51 22.05 11.90
C SER A 193 -59.98 20.66 12.34
N SER A 194 -60.08 19.71 11.41
CA SER A 194 -60.42 18.31 11.70
C SER A 194 -59.16 17.49 11.89
N ASP A 195 -59.08 16.76 12.99
CA ASP A 195 -58.13 15.65 13.15
C ASP A 195 -58.64 14.44 12.35
N VAL A 196 -57.76 13.51 11.98
CA VAL A 196 -58.06 12.37 11.09
C VAL A 196 -57.64 11.05 11.75
N ASP A 197 -58.58 10.15 11.99
CA ASP A 197 -58.31 8.76 12.34
C ASP A 197 -58.08 7.94 11.05
N PHE A 198 -56.93 7.28 10.96
CA PHE A 198 -56.52 6.43 9.85
C PHE A 198 -56.19 5.03 10.38
N SER A 199 -56.78 4.00 9.78
CA SER A 199 -56.56 2.59 10.16
C SER A 199 -56.48 1.69 8.93
N TRP A 200 -55.68 0.63 8.99
CA TRP A 200 -55.50 -0.31 7.88
C TRP A 200 -55.09 -1.69 8.40
N VAL A 201 -55.15 -2.68 7.50
CA VAL A 201 -54.61 -4.03 7.70
C VAL A 201 -53.43 -4.19 6.77
N HIS A 202 -52.34 -4.80 7.24
CA HIS A 202 -51.16 -5.05 6.43
C HIS A 202 -50.43 -6.33 6.85
N PHE A 203 -49.51 -6.77 6.01
CA PHE A 203 -48.37 -7.57 6.45
C PHE A 203 -47.07 -6.93 5.95
N ASN A 204 -45.96 -7.25 6.62
CA ASN A 204 -44.59 -6.87 6.25
C ASN A 204 -43.71 -8.12 6.34
N ASP A 205 -42.82 -8.31 5.36
CA ASP A 205 -41.80 -9.36 5.35
C ASP A 205 -40.54 -8.79 4.64
N THR A 206 -39.70 -8.06 5.37
CA THR A 206 -38.51 -7.36 4.83
C THR A 206 -37.31 -7.54 5.75
N GLU A 207 -36.07 -7.36 5.24
CA GLU A 207 -34.85 -7.58 6.03
C GLU A 207 -34.84 -6.72 7.32
N PRO A 208 -34.76 -7.33 8.52
CA PRO A 208 -34.90 -6.61 9.77
C PRO A 208 -33.83 -5.51 9.99
N ASN A 209 -34.31 -4.27 10.05
CA ASN A 209 -33.57 -3.02 10.30
C ASN A 209 -32.75 -2.48 9.11
N PHE A 210 -32.94 -2.98 7.90
CA PHE A 210 -32.28 -2.48 6.68
C PHE A 210 -33.31 -2.16 5.59
N ASP A 211 -34.29 -3.05 5.42
CA ASP A 211 -35.38 -2.87 4.47
C ASP A 211 -36.68 -2.50 5.18
N TYR A 212 -37.39 -1.54 4.59
CA TYR A 212 -38.48 -0.84 5.25
C TYR A 212 -39.75 -0.74 4.40
N VAL A 213 -40.89 -0.75 5.08
CA VAL A 213 -42.14 -0.21 4.54
C VAL A 213 -42.51 1.01 5.37
N THR A 214 -42.46 2.17 4.75
CA THR A 214 -42.74 3.46 5.38
C THR A 214 -44.09 3.99 4.91
N CYS A 215 -44.94 4.36 5.86
CA CYS A 215 -46.22 5.01 5.57
C CYS A 215 -46.09 6.51 5.80
N PHE A 216 -46.47 7.31 4.80
CA PHE A 216 -46.48 8.77 4.84
C PHE A 216 -47.90 9.31 4.64
N PHE A 217 -48.16 10.52 5.14
CA PHE A 217 -49.12 11.40 4.46
C PHE A 217 -48.37 12.46 3.67
N GLU A 218 -48.87 12.76 2.47
CA GLU A 218 -48.30 13.74 1.55
C GLU A 218 -49.27 14.91 1.38
N ARG A 219 -48.80 16.15 1.56
CA ARG A 219 -49.63 17.34 1.38
C ARG A 219 -49.72 17.73 -0.10
N VAL A 220 -50.93 17.79 -0.65
CA VAL A 220 -51.15 18.06 -2.10
C VAL A 220 -50.76 19.50 -2.49
N SER A 221 -50.67 20.42 -1.52
CA SER A 221 -50.30 21.83 -1.72
C SER A 221 -48.85 22.05 -2.16
N ASP A 222 -47.95 21.18 -1.72
CA ASP A 222 -46.50 21.40 -1.67
C ASP A 222 -45.66 20.13 -1.84
N GLY A 223 -46.27 18.94 -1.78
CA GLY A 223 -45.60 17.65 -1.96
C GLY A 223 -44.81 17.16 -0.74
N GLU A 224 -44.82 17.89 0.37
CA GLU A 224 -44.11 17.49 1.58
C GLU A 224 -44.76 16.24 2.20
N ARG A 225 -43.92 15.23 2.47
CA ARG A 225 -44.29 13.99 3.15
C ARG A 225 -43.97 14.08 4.64
N PHE A 226 -44.82 13.49 5.46
CA PHE A 226 -44.60 13.29 6.88
C PHE A 226 -44.77 11.82 7.23
N GLU A 227 -43.75 11.23 7.86
CA GLU A 227 -43.75 9.83 8.27
C GLU A 227 -44.80 9.58 9.37
N ILE A 228 -45.68 8.61 9.10
CA ILE A 228 -46.72 8.16 10.01
C ILE A 228 -46.16 7.03 10.89
N VAL A 229 -45.54 6.04 10.24
CA VAL A 229 -44.99 4.83 10.85
C VAL A 229 -44.10 4.12 9.83
N GLN A 230 -43.05 3.47 10.31
CA GLN A 230 -42.16 2.61 9.53
C GLN A 230 -42.18 1.18 10.08
N TYR A 231 -42.12 0.20 9.17
CA TYR A 231 -42.09 -1.24 9.44
C TYR A 231 -40.81 -1.86 8.91
N THR A 232 -40.39 -2.96 9.54
CA THR A 232 -39.30 -3.84 9.07
C THR A 232 -39.45 -5.21 9.74
N GLY A 233 -38.97 -6.29 9.11
CA GLY A 233 -39.13 -7.66 9.62
C GLY A 233 -40.56 -8.22 9.51
N GLU A 234 -40.77 -9.40 10.09
CA GLU A 234 -42.04 -10.13 10.02
C GLU A 234 -43.17 -9.45 10.82
N ILE A 235 -44.18 -8.92 10.14
CA ILE A 235 -45.40 -8.34 10.75
C ILE A 235 -46.64 -8.89 10.03
N GLY A 236 -47.67 -9.30 10.77
CA GLY A 236 -48.94 -9.77 10.18
C GLY A 236 -48.88 -11.17 9.53
N LEU A 237 -47.73 -11.83 9.55
CA LEU A 237 -47.56 -13.21 9.08
C LEU A 237 -48.21 -14.24 10.03
N ALA A 238 -48.50 -15.44 9.53
CA ALA A 238 -49.11 -16.51 10.31
C ALA A 238 -48.09 -17.18 11.26
N GLY A 239 -48.56 -17.70 12.40
CA GLY A 239 -47.69 -18.40 13.37
C GLY A 239 -47.09 -19.74 12.89
N ASN A 240 -47.44 -20.21 11.68
CA ASN A 240 -46.80 -21.34 10.99
C ASN A 240 -46.22 -20.90 9.62
N HIS A 241 -45.88 -19.63 9.44
CA HIS A 241 -45.20 -19.13 8.24
C HIS A 241 -43.99 -20.04 7.89
N PRO A 242 -43.79 -20.43 6.62
CA PRO A 242 -44.50 -19.97 5.41
C PRO A 242 -45.77 -20.76 5.03
N VAL A 243 -46.14 -21.79 5.79
CA VAL A 243 -47.17 -22.78 5.39
C VAL A 243 -48.60 -22.23 5.34
N ASP A 244 -48.91 -21.27 6.20
CA ASP A 244 -50.22 -20.60 6.27
C ASP A 244 -50.08 -19.15 5.73
N PRO A 245 -51.07 -18.64 4.96
CA PRO A 245 -51.01 -17.29 4.39
C PRO A 245 -51.05 -16.18 5.47
N PRO A 246 -50.58 -14.96 5.15
CA PRO A 246 -50.58 -13.83 6.09
C PRO A 246 -51.95 -13.59 6.72
N VAL A 247 -51.98 -13.34 8.03
CA VAL A 247 -53.22 -13.12 8.81
C VAL A 247 -53.59 -11.65 8.97
N GLY A 248 -52.65 -10.75 8.67
CA GLY A 248 -52.78 -9.30 8.76
C GLY A 248 -52.63 -8.76 10.18
N ALA A 249 -51.75 -7.76 10.35
CA ALA A 249 -51.75 -6.86 11.50
C ALA A 249 -52.68 -5.67 11.22
N THR A 250 -53.45 -5.24 12.21
CA THR A 250 -54.29 -4.03 12.11
C THR A 250 -53.63 -2.88 12.83
N GLU A 251 -53.39 -1.79 12.10
CA GLU A 251 -52.79 -0.56 12.63
C GLU A 251 -53.78 0.60 12.58
N SER A 252 -53.57 1.58 13.47
CA SER A 252 -54.48 2.71 13.63
C SER A 252 -53.80 3.89 14.32
N ILE A 253 -53.85 5.06 13.68
CA ILE A 253 -53.25 6.31 14.15
C ILE A 253 -54.23 7.48 14.02
N THR A 254 -54.06 8.51 14.85
CA THR A 254 -54.78 9.78 14.72
C THR A 254 -53.78 10.87 14.31
N LEU A 255 -53.92 11.39 13.10
CA LEU A 255 -53.20 12.58 12.62
C LEU A 255 -53.94 13.82 13.12
N THR A 256 -53.23 14.73 13.78
CA THR A 256 -53.80 15.96 14.33
C THR A 256 -53.86 17.06 13.28
N SER A 257 -54.77 18.01 13.46
CA SER A 257 -54.93 19.16 12.57
C SER A 257 -53.70 20.08 12.48
N ASP A 258 -52.78 20.00 13.44
CA ASP A 258 -51.48 20.69 13.41
C ASP A 258 -50.48 20.03 12.44
N ASP A 259 -50.48 18.70 12.33
CA ASP A 259 -49.54 17.95 11.46
C ASP A 259 -49.70 18.35 9.97
N PHE A 260 -50.94 18.59 9.55
CA PHE A 260 -51.24 19.03 8.19
C PHE A 260 -50.83 20.49 7.87
N LEU A 261 -50.34 21.27 8.84
CA LEU A 261 -49.97 22.70 8.69
C LEU A 261 -51.06 23.58 8.02
N GLY A 262 -52.33 23.19 8.17
CA GLY A 262 -53.49 23.87 7.56
C GLY A 262 -53.87 23.38 6.15
N ALA A 263 -53.15 22.43 5.55
CA ALA A 263 -53.54 21.80 4.29
C ALA A 263 -54.85 21.01 4.45
N THR A 264 -55.77 21.18 3.51
CA THR A 264 -57.08 20.50 3.49
C THR A 264 -57.14 19.32 2.52
N GLU A 265 -56.13 19.14 1.67
CA GLU A 265 -56.03 18.06 0.69
C GLU A 265 -54.70 17.32 0.89
N PHE A 266 -54.76 15.99 0.97
CA PHE A 266 -53.61 15.12 1.24
C PHE A 266 -53.76 13.78 0.54
N ARG A 267 -52.67 13.01 0.48
CA ARG A 267 -52.65 11.59 0.12
C ARG A 267 -52.05 10.78 1.25
N ILE A 268 -52.27 9.48 1.21
CA ILE A 268 -51.50 8.49 1.96
C ILE A 268 -50.60 7.77 0.95
N VAL A 269 -49.33 7.60 1.30
CA VAL A 269 -48.35 6.88 0.48
C VAL A 269 -47.79 5.76 1.34
N PHE A 270 -47.77 4.54 0.81
CA PHE A 270 -46.95 3.46 1.35
C PHE A 270 -45.78 3.26 0.42
N GLU A 271 -44.57 3.31 0.96
CA GLU A 271 -43.31 3.22 0.24
C GLU A 271 -42.54 2.03 0.79
N MET A 272 -42.18 1.08 -0.08
CA MET A 272 -41.30 -0.03 0.24
C MET A 272 -39.91 0.28 -0.31
N THR A 273 -38.89 0.22 0.54
CA THR A 273 -37.48 0.45 0.19
C THR A 273 -36.60 -0.70 0.62
N SER A 274 -35.63 -1.11 -0.20
CA SER A 274 -34.54 -2.00 0.22
C SER A 274 -33.15 -1.42 -0.03
N ASP A 275 -32.16 -1.96 0.68
CA ASP A 275 -30.75 -1.59 0.55
C ASP A 275 -30.04 -2.31 -0.63
N ASN A 276 -28.71 -2.48 -0.61
CA ASN A 276 -27.96 -3.04 -1.74
C ASN A 276 -27.88 -4.57 -1.79
N ALA A 277 -28.36 -5.29 -0.78
CA ALA A 277 -28.25 -6.74 -0.67
C ALA A 277 -29.36 -7.32 0.23
N TRP A 278 -29.31 -8.63 0.50
CA TRP A 278 -30.17 -9.32 1.47
C TRP A 278 -31.66 -9.20 1.12
N SER A 279 -32.00 -9.69 -0.07
CA SER A 279 -33.39 -9.77 -0.56
C SER A 279 -33.65 -11.11 -1.27
N ASP A 280 -34.77 -11.22 -1.98
CA ASP A 280 -35.06 -12.37 -2.84
C ASP A 280 -34.18 -12.36 -4.10
N GLU A 281 -33.61 -11.22 -4.50
CA GLU A 281 -32.74 -11.12 -5.68
C GLU A 281 -31.43 -11.90 -5.53
N ASP A 282 -30.82 -11.87 -4.35
CA ASP A 282 -29.58 -12.59 -4.02
C ASP A 282 -29.80 -13.84 -3.14
N GLY A 283 -31.06 -14.16 -2.80
CA GLY A 283 -31.42 -15.34 -2.02
C GLY A 283 -30.87 -15.34 -0.58
N LEU A 284 -30.40 -14.19 -0.08
CA LEU A 284 -29.89 -14.07 1.29
C LEU A 284 -31.00 -13.73 2.29
N PHE A 285 -32.11 -13.13 1.83
CA PHE A 285 -33.34 -12.96 2.59
C PHE A 285 -34.57 -13.37 1.75
N GLU A 286 -34.85 -14.67 1.72
CA GLU A 286 -36.03 -15.22 1.02
C GLU A 286 -37.33 -14.90 1.81
N THR A 287 -38.20 -14.09 1.21
CA THR A 287 -39.59 -13.93 1.65
C THR A 287 -40.46 -15.06 1.08
N SER A 288 -41.66 -15.26 1.65
CA SER A 288 -42.58 -16.29 1.12
C SER A 288 -43.84 -15.71 0.46
N TYR A 289 -44.10 -14.43 0.68
CA TYR A 289 -45.24 -13.73 0.09
C TYR A 289 -44.87 -12.36 -0.49
N GLY A 290 -43.58 -12.00 -0.57
CA GLY A 290 -43.09 -10.67 -0.91
C GLY A 290 -43.21 -9.65 0.23
N PRO A 291 -42.74 -8.41 0.01
CA PRO A 291 -42.44 -7.48 1.10
C PRO A 291 -43.68 -6.97 1.84
N MET A 292 -44.81 -6.75 1.15
CA MET A 292 -46.02 -6.23 1.80
C MET A 292 -47.32 -6.40 1.00
N ALA A 293 -48.44 -6.46 1.74
CA ALA A 293 -49.77 -6.14 1.24
C ALA A 293 -50.56 -5.25 2.22
N LEU A 294 -51.59 -4.59 1.69
CA LEU A 294 -52.50 -3.66 2.36
C LEU A 294 -53.95 -4.03 2.08
N ASP A 295 -54.81 -3.87 3.09
CA ASP A 295 -56.24 -4.16 3.02
C ASP A 295 -57.02 -3.32 4.07
N ASP A 296 -58.33 -3.22 3.93
CA ASP A 296 -59.26 -2.58 4.87
C ASP A 296 -58.79 -1.17 5.31
N VAL A 297 -58.27 -0.37 4.36
CA VAL A 297 -57.77 1.00 4.58
C VAL A 297 -58.94 1.95 4.78
N VAL A 298 -59.08 2.52 5.98
CA VAL A 298 -60.15 3.44 6.36
C VAL A 298 -59.58 4.74 6.90
N VAL A 299 -60.06 5.88 6.37
CA VAL A 299 -59.66 7.23 6.78
C VAL A 299 -60.91 8.02 7.14
N THR A 300 -60.97 8.58 8.35
CA THR A 300 -62.15 9.31 8.85
C THR A 300 -61.75 10.58 9.61
N GLU A 301 -62.59 11.62 9.57
CA GLU A 301 -62.44 12.75 10.50
C GLU A 301 -62.87 12.33 11.91
N VAL A 302 -62.11 12.77 12.92
CA VAL A 302 -62.46 12.64 14.34
C VAL A 302 -63.78 13.39 14.61
N GLY A 303 -64.88 12.64 14.61
CA GLY A 303 -66.24 13.20 14.58
C GLY A 303 -67.21 12.44 13.66
N GLY A 304 -66.71 11.61 12.75
CA GLY A 304 -67.47 10.56 12.07
C GLY A 304 -67.67 10.71 10.55
N SER A 305 -67.01 11.65 9.88
CA SER A 305 -67.00 11.72 8.40
C SER A 305 -66.03 10.70 7.85
N VAL A 306 -66.47 9.73 7.04
CA VAL A 306 -65.54 8.87 6.27
C VAL A 306 -64.99 9.69 5.11
N LEU A 307 -63.66 9.79 5.01
CA LEU A 307 -62.94 10.48 3.93
C LEU A 307 -62.55 9.52 2.81
N GLY A 308 -62.13 8.31 3.18
CA GLY A 308 -61.82 7.21 2.26
C GLY A 308 -62.04 5.87 2.95
N GLN A 309 -62.44 4.86 2.19
CA GLN A 309 -62.51 3.48 2.62
C GLN A 309 -62.21 2.60 1.41
N TYR A 310 -61.20 1.74 1.52
CA TYR A 310 -60.68 0.90 0.46
C TYR A 310 -60.45 -0.52 1.01
N ALA A 311 -61.01 -1.51 0.33
CA ALA A 311 -60.91 -2.94 0.67
C ALA A 311 -60.35 -3.78 -0.49
N PHE A 312 -59.99 -3.14 -1.61
CA PHE A 312 -59.25 -3.76 -2.73
C PHE A 312 -59.84 -5.09 -3.24
N GLU A 313 -61.17 -5.22 -3.23
CA GLU A 313 -61.88 -6.49 -3.50
C GLU A 313 -61.94 -6.88 -5.00
N SER A 314 -61.44 -6.04 -5.90
CA SER A 314 -61.48 -6.29 -7.36
C SER A 314 -60.53 -5.44 -8.20
N ASP A 315 -60.04 -4.32 -7.68
CA ASP A 315 -58.98 -3.49 -8.24
C ASP A 315 -58.31 -2.67 -7.12
N LEU A 316 -57.42 -1.73 -7.48
CA LEU A 316 -56.77 -0.83 -6.53
C LEU A 316 -57.68 0.33 -6.03
N GLU A 317 -58.96 0.34 -6.38
CA GLU A 317 -59.99 1.30 -5.91
C GLU A 317 -59.60 2.79 -6.07
N GLY A 318 -58.79 3.08 -7.09
CA GLY A 318 -58.27 4.41 -7.42
C GLY A 318 -56.88 4.73 -6.87
N TRP A 319 -56.27 3.83 -6.08
CA TRP A 319 -54.85 3.91 -5.75
C TRP A 319 -53.99 3.67 -7.00
N THR A 320 -52.79 4.26 -7.03
CA THR A 320 -51.84 4.12 -8.13
C THR A 320 -50.49 3.65 -7.60
N ALA A 321 -49.96 2.60 -8.23
CA ALA A 321 -48.59 2.15 -7.98
C ALA A 321 -47.58 2.92 -8.85
N SER A 322 -46.39 3.16 -8.31
CA SER A 322 -45.24 3.73 -9.02
C SER A 322 -43.93 3.17 -8.47
N ALA A 323 -42.89 3.14 -9.29
CA ALA A 323 -41.52 3.12 -8.79
C ALA A 323 -41.16 4.54 -8.32
N CYS A 324 -40.28 4.66 -7.33
CA CYS A 324 -39.75 5.96 -6.94
C CYS A 324 -38.95 6.60 -8.10
N PRO A 325 -38.91 7.93 -8.21
CA PRO A 325 -37.96 8.60 -9.09
C PRO A 325 -36.53 8.30 -8.64
N GLY A 326 -35.67 7.90 -9.57
CA GLY A 326 -34.23 7.81 -9.29
C GLY A 326 -33.62 9.19 -9.01
N VAL A 327 -32.55 9.21 -8.22
CA VAL A 327 -31.76 10.40 -7.86
C VAL A 327 -31.06 11.00 -9.09
N GLY A 328 -30.78 10.17 -10.10
CA GLY A 328 -29.96 10.47 -11.25
C GLY A 328 -28.56 9.85 -11.12
N SER A 329 -27.96 9.47 -12.25
CA SER A 329 -26.58 8.98 -12.27
C SER A 329 -25.59 10.10 -11.97
N LEU A 330 -25.90 11.33 -12.39
CA LEU A 330 -25.07 12.53 -12.20
C LEU A 330 -23.64 12.36 -12.74
N VAL A 331 -23.48 11.50 -13.76
CA VAL A 331 -22.20 11.30 -14.44
C VAL A 331 -22.14 12.18 -15.68
N GLY A 332 -21.03 12.91 -15.82
CA GLY A 332 -20.78 13.84 -16.92
C GLY A 332 -19.34 13.74 -17.44
N VAL A 333 -19.03 14.61 -18.40
CA VAL A 333 -17.65 14.82 -18.89
C VAL A 333 -17.40 16.32 -18.92
N ALA A 334 -16.42 16.77 -18.14
CA ALA A 334 -16.14 18.18 -17.90
C ALA A 334 -14.65 18.49 -18.07
N ALA A 335 -14.34 19.70 -18.55
CA ALA A 335 -12.95 20.13 -18.68
C ALA A 335 -12.29 20.30 -17.30
N LEU A 336 -11.12 19.69 -17.08
CA LEU A 336 -10.38 19.73 -15.81
C LEU A 336 -10.15 21.17 -15.30
N SER A 337 -10.01 22.13 -16.23
CA SER A 337 -9.90 23.57 -15.95
C SER A 337 -11.10 24.21 -15.22
N GLY A 338 -12.21 23.49 -15.05
CA GLY A 338 -13.35 23.89 -14.22
C GLY A 338 -13.14 23.62 -12.71
N TYR A 339 -12.18 22.77 -12.35
CA TYR A 339 -11.95 22.28 -11.00
C TYR A 339 -10.73 22.93 -10.32
N VAL A 340 -10.69 22.80 -9.00
CA VAL A 340 -9.51 23.12 -8.19
C VAL A 340 -8.94 21.79 -7.69
N ILE A 341 -7.81 21.39 -8.28
CA ILE A 341 -7.04 20.22 -7.86
C ILE A 341 -5.98 20.69 -6.87
N GLU A 342 -6.05 20.22 -5.63
CA GLU A 342 -4.99 20.42 -4.66
C GLU A 342 -3.81 19.49 -4.99
N ASP A 343 -2.60 20.04 -5.00
CA ASP A 343 -1.37 19.47 -5.56
C ASP A 343 -1.51 18.80 -6.94
N ALA A 344 -1.91 19.59 -7.94
CA ALA A 344 -2.00 19.19 -9.35
C ALA A 344 -0.69 18.65 -9.98
N CYS A 345 0.42 18.54 -9.24
CA CYS A 345 1.67 17.95 -9.72
C CYS A 345 1.73 16.43 -9.62
N ASP A 346 1.09 15.80 -8.64
CA ASP A 346 1.04 14.33 -8.54
C ASP A 346 -0.15 13.75 -9.35
N CYS A 347 -0.85 14.60 -10.10
CA CYS A 347 -2.14 14.27 -10.70
C CYS A 347 -2.02 13.93 -12.19
N GLY A 348 -2.33 12.68 -12.56
CA GLY A 348 -2.35 12.21 -13.95
C GLY A 348 -3.50 12.76 -14.80
N LEU A 349 -4.53 13.34 -14.15
CA LEU A 349 -5.68 13.95 -14.83
C LEU A 349 -5.25 15.08 -15.77
N SER A 350 -5.82 15.10 -16.97
CA SER A 350 -5.61 16.15 -17.97
C SER A 350 -6.91 16.53 -18.67
N GLY A 351 -6.85 17.44 -19.65
CA GLY A 351 -7.93 17.65 -20.62
C GLY A 351 -9.35 17.75 -20.06
N ASN A 352 -10.15 16.73 -20.35
CA ASN A 352 -11.47 16.49 -19.78
C ASN A 352 -11.43 15.28 -18.84
N VAL A 353 -12.25 15.33 -17.79
CA VAL A 353 -12.42 14.27 -16.81
C VAL A 353 -13.86 13.79 -16.76
N LEU A 354 -14.04 12.54 -16.34
CA LEU A 354 -15.33 12.01 -15.93
C LEU A 354 -15.68 12.58 -14.55
N GLU A 355 -16.81 13.29 -14.47
CA GLU A 355 -17.39 13.84 -13.23
C GLU A 355 -18.55 12.95 -12.76
N MET A 356 -18.83 12.92 -11.44
CA MET A 356 -19.93 12.12 -10.87
C MET A 356 -20.80 12.89 -9.86
N HIS A 357 -20.90 14.22 -9.97
CA HIS A 357 -21.65 15.10 -9.07
C HIS A 357 -22.72 15.92 -9.80
N ASP A 358 -23.57 16.64 -9.07
CA ASP A 358 -24.60 17.50 -9.63
C ASP A 358 -24.06 18.85 -10.19
N ASP A 359 -24.95 19.67 -10.76
CA ASP A 359 -24.65 21.02 -11.28
C ASP A 359 -24.08 22.01 -10.22
N ASN A 360 -24.21 21.70 -8.92
CA ASN A 360 -23.67 22.52 -7.82
C ASN A 360 -22.28 22.05 -7.36
N GLY A 361 -21.82 20.88 -7.80
CA GLY A 361 -20.61 20.24 -7.32
C GLY A 361 -20.81 19.43 -6.05
N GLU A 362 -22.02 18.90 -5.83
CA GLU A 362 -22.40 18.12 -4.65
C GLU A 362 -22.93 16.73 -5.07
N HIS A 363 -22.77 15.74 -4.19
CA HIS A 363 -23.43 14.44 -4.29
C HIS A 363 -24.73 14.47 -3.47
N PRO A 364 -25.92 14.32 -4.09
CA PRO A 364 -27.19 14.25 -3.38
C PRO A 364 -27.31 12.97 -2.53
N TYR A 365 -28.06 13.06 -1.43
CA TYR A 365 -28.31 11.91 -0.57
C TYR A 365 -29.02 10.78 -1.33
N GLY A 366 -28.46 9.57 -1.22
CA GLY A 366 -28.96 8.38 -1.90
C GLY A 366 -28.44 8.19 -3.32
N GLN A 367 -27.64 9.10 -3.90
CA GLN A 367 -27.06 8.91 -5.24
C GLN A 367 -26.30 7.58 -5.31
N ASN A 368 -26.71 6.69 -6.22
CA ASN A 368 -25.96 5.50 -6.56
C ASN A 368 -25.79 5.39 -8.08
N ALA A 369 -24.56 5.58 -8.54
CA ALA A 369 -24.21 5.73 -9.95
C ALA A 369 -23.19 4.67 -10.36
N MET A 370 -23.50 3.89 -11.40
CA MET A 370 -22.61 2.87 -11.94
C MET A 370 -22.19 3.21 -13.37
N VAL A 371 -20.90 3.43 -13.56
CA VAL A 371 -20.25 3.65 -14.86
C VAL A 371 -19.71 2.34 -15.40
N VAL A 372 -19.95 2.06 -16.68
CA VAL A 372 -19.56 0.83 -17.37
C VAL A 372 -18.90 1.17 -18.70
N THR A 373 -17.69 0.64 -18.91
CA THR A 373 -16.92 0.84 -20.14
C THR A 373 -17.50 0.05 -21.33
N PRO A 374 -17.12 0.40 -22.58
CA PRO A 374 -17.20 -0.50 -23.72
C PRO A 374 -16.54 -1.87 -23.43
N PRO A 375 -17.01 -2.94 -24.08
CA PRO A 375 -16.42 -4.27 -23.95
C PRO A 375 -15.06 -4.38 -24.66
N VAL A 376 -14.15 -5.14 -24.05
CA VAL A 376 -12.99 -5.73 -24.75
C VAL A 376 -13.37 -7.13 -25.22
N ASP A 377 -13.03 -7.50 -26.45
CA ASP A 377 -13.18 -8.86 -26.96
C ASP A 377 -11.94 -9.71 -26.63
N VAL A 378 -12.06 -10.57 -25.63
CA VAL A 378 -10.95 -11.35 -25.08
C VAL A 378 -10.53 -12.46 -26.04
N GLU A 379 -11.47 -13.11 -26.72
CA GLU A 379 -11.15 -14.21 -27.64
C GLU A 379 -10.44 -13.77 -28.92
N SER A 380 -10.81 -12.61 -29.49
CA SER A 380 -10.26 -12.17 -30.77
C SER A 380 -9.12 -11.16 -30.67
N ASP A 381 -9.13 -10.26 -29.68
CA ASP A 381 -8.12 -9.19 -29.57
C ASP A 381 -7.08 -9.43 -28.45
N VAL A 382 -7.40 -10.22 -27.42
CA VAL A 382 -6.48 -10.50 -26.29
C VAL A 382 -5.75 -11.83 -26.46
N ARG A 383 -6.47 -12.97 -26.48
CA ARG A 383 -5.86 -14.31 -26.49
C ARG A 383 -4.89 -14.57 -27.65
N PRO A 384 -5.09 -14.08 -28.88
CA PRO A 384 -4.15 -14.34 -29.98
C PRO A 384 -2.82 -13.58 -29.87
N LEU A 385 -2.75 -12.59 -28.97
CA LEU A 385 -1.59 -11.72 -28.77
C LEU A 385 -0.78 -12.06 -27.50
N LEU A 386 -1.38 -12.76 -26.54
CA LEU A 386 -0.71 -13.21 -25.31
C LEU A 386 -0.17 -14.66 -25.41
N PRO A 387 0.78 -15.06 -24.54
CA PRO A 387 1.22 -16.46 -24.42
C PRO A 387 0.06 -17.41 -24.09
N ALA A 388 0.03 -18.57 -24.76
CA ALA A 388 -1.00 -19.59 -24.54
C ALA A 388 -0.82 -20.41 -23.24
N GLU A 389 0.29 -20.22 -22.51
CA GLU A 389 0.61 -20.92 -21.28
C GLU A 389 0.61 -19.94 -20.10
N GLY A 390 -0.20 -20.22 -19.08
CA GLY A 390 -0.34 -19.41 -17.86
C GLY A 390 -1.78 -18.99 -17.60
N ASN A 391 -1.98 -18.20 -16.56
CA ASN A 391 -3.26 -17.60 -16.20
C ASN A 391 -3.33 -16.18 -16.75
N LEU A 392 -4.32 -15.92 -17.61
CA LEU A 392 -4.76 -14.56 -17.95
C LEU A 392 -5.03 -13.77 -16.65
N GLN A 393 -4.41 -12.61 -16.52
CA GLN A 393 -4.78 -11.61 -15.52
C GLN A 393 -5.52 -10.48 -16.22
N ILE A 394 -6.61 -10.05 -15.60
CA ILE A 394 -7.45 -8.95 -16.07
C ILE A 394 -7.41 -7.89 -14.97
N PHE A 395 -7.10 -6.64 -15.32
CA PHE A 395 -7.09 -5.52 -14.40
C PHE A 395 -7.41 -4.22 -15.14
N ALA A 396 -7.83 -3.20 -14.41
CA ALA A 396 -8.06 -1.86 -14.94
C ALA A 396 -7.17 -0.88 -14.20
N ASP A 397 -6.62 0.07 -14.95
CA ASP A 397 -5.80 1.17 -14.45
C ASP A 397 -6.53 2.49 -14.77
N TRP A 398 -6.47 3.47 -13.86
CA TRP A 398 -7.02 4.82 -14.06
C TRP A 398 -6.35 5.84 -13.15
N ASP A 399 -6.43 7.13 -13.51
CA ASP A 399 -6.02 8.22 -12.62
C ASP A 399 -7.26 8.83 -11.94
N GLN A 400 -7.16 9.15 -10.65
CA GLN A 400 -8.30 9.68 -9.88
C GLN A 400 -7.87 10.74 -8.87
N TYR A 401 -8.58 11.88 -8.88
CA TYR A 401 -8.53 12.89 -7.80
C TYR A 401 -9.69 12.69 -6.83
N SER A 402 -9.43 12.82 -5.53
CA SER A 402 -10.41 12.50 -4.49
C SER A 402 -10.20 13.21 -3.17
N VAL A 403 -11.33 13.63 -2.57
CA VAL A 403 -11.46 14.21 -1.23
C VAL A 403 -12.77 13.66 -0.63
N MET A 404 -12.81 12.38 -0.29
CA MET A 404 -14.06 11.68 0.06
C MET A 404 -14.08 11.18 1.52
N PRO A 405 -13.92 12.05 2.53
CA PRO A 405 -13.79 11.61 3.92
C PRO A 405 -15.05 10.88 4.37
N ARG A 406 -14.87 9.80 5.14
CA ARG A 406 -15.95 8.90 5.58
C ARG A 406 -17.19 9.64 6.11
N ALA A 407 -16.99 10.74 6.83
CA ALA A 407 -18.06 11.57 7.40
C ALA A 407 -19.02 12.19 6.37
N ASN A 408 -18.58 12.38 5.12
CA ASN A 408 -19.40 12.94 4.05
C ASN A 408 -20.39 11.92 3.46
N GLY A 409 -20.19 10.63 3.70
CA GLY A 409 -21.08 9.57 3.21
C GLY A 409 -20.88 9.16 1.74
N VAL A 410 -19.87 9.69 1.05
CA VAL A 410 -19.55 9.39 -0.36
C VAL A 410 -18.44 8.33 -0.44
N PHE A 411 -18.70 7.26 -1.18
CA PHE A 411 -17.81 6.11 -1.34
C PHE A 411 -17.80 5.64 -2.79
N TYR A 412 -16.74 4.92 -3.19
CA TYR A 412 -16.63 4.30 -4.52
C TYR A 412 -16.23 2.83 -4.44
N ARG A 413 -16.48 2.06 -5.51
CA ARG A 413 -15.86 0.73 -5.70
C ARG A 413 -15.63 0.39 -7.17
N PRO A 414 -14.45 -0.17 -7.53
CA PRO A 414 -14.22 -0.75 -8.85
C PRO A 414 -14.84 -2.16 -8.94
N GLY A 415 -15.27 -2.57 -10.13
CA GLY A 415 -15.88 -3.87 -10.39
C GLY A 415 -15.76 -4.28 -11.87
N TRP A 416 -16.44 -5.37 -12.22
CA TRP A 416 -16.35 -5.97 -13.55
C TRP A 416 -17.70 -6.51 -14.02
N MET A 417 -17.88 -6.61 -15.34
CA MET A 417 -18.92 -7.43 -15.96
C MET A 417 -18.27 -8.30 -17.05
N TYR A 418 -18.79 -9.50 -17.26
CA TYR A 418 -18.27 -10.41 -18.28
C TYR A 418 -19.38 -11.07 -19.10
N TYR A 419 -19.01 -11.58 -20.26
CA TYR A 419 -19.86 -12.33 -21.18
C TYR A 419 -19.11 -13.56 -21.70
N PRO A 420 -19.77 -14.72 -21.91
CA PRO A 420 -21.14 -15.01 -21.53
C PRO A 420 -21.25 -15.38 -20.04
N TRP A 421 -22.10 -14.67 -19.32
CA TRP A 421 -22.70 -15.20 -18.09
C TRP A 421 -23.94 -16.00 -18.46
N VAL A 422 -24.18 -17.11 -17.77
CA VAL A 422 -25.36 -17.96 -17.98
C VAL A 422 -26.16 -18.00 -16.69
N CYS A 423 -27.43 -17.62 -16.77
CA CYS A 423 -28.35 -17.75 -15.64
C CYS A 423 -28.63 -19.23 -15.35
N ASP A 424 -28.29 -19.72 -14.15
CA ASP A 424 -28.49 -21.13 -13.78
C ASP A 424 -29.99 -21.52 -13.74
N LEU A 425 -30.90 -20.55 -13.55
CA LEU A 425 -32.34 -20.78 -13.42
C LEU A 425 -33.09 -20.83 -14.75
N THR A 426 -32.65 -20.07 -15.77
CA THR A 426 -33.29 -19.99 -17.10
C THR A 426 -32.46 -20.66 -18.20
N GLY A 427 -31.15 -20.74 -18.03
CA GLY A 427 -30.20 -21.17 -19.06
C GLY A 427 -29.97 -20.14 -20.16
N GLU A 428 -30.47 -18.90 -20.02
CA GLU A 428 -30.19 -17.82 -20.97
C GLU A 428 -28.82 -17.19 -20.69
N SER A 429 -28.14 -16.78 -21.77
CA SER A 429 -26.80 -16.19 -21.73
C SER A 429 -26.86 -14.67 -21.94
N GLY A 430 -26.17 -13.91 -21.09
CA GLY A 430 -26.09 -12.46 -21.16
C GLY A 430 -24.78 -11.91 -20.58
N TRP A 431 -24.77 -10.61 -20.28
CA TRP A 431 -23.73 -10.03 -19.42
C TRP A 431 -23.99 -10.43 -17.97
N SER A 432 -22.93 -10.67 -17.20
CA SER A 432 -23.06 -10.87 -15.75
C SER A 432 -23.63 -9.62 -15.08
N PRO A 433 -24.24 -9.77 -13.88
CA PRO A 433 -24.27 -8.70 -12.89
C PRO A 433 -22.85 -8.17 -12.60
N ARG A 434 -22.75 -7.07 -11.84
CA ARG A 434 -21.46 -6.58 -11.36
C ARG A 434 -20.78 -7.62 -10.46
N VAL A 435 -19.61 -8.11 -10.90
CA VAL A 435 -18.70 -8.95 -10.11
C VAL A 435 -17.43 -8.17 -9.73
N GLY A 436 -16.45 -8.82 -9.12
CA GLY A 436 -15.20 -8.21 -8.69
C GLY A 436 -15.11 -8.07 -7.17
N GLN A 437 -14.66 -6.90 -6.73
CA GLN A 437 -14.50 -6.54 -5.32
C GLN A 437 -15.84 -6.07 -4.73
N ASN A 438 -16.21 -6.52 -3.53
CA ASN A 438 -17.47 -6.09 -2.88
C ASN A 438 -17.31 -4.89 -1.94
N THR A 439 -16.10 -4.66 -1.43
CA THR A 439 -15.78 -3.56 -0.51
C THR A 439 -15.89 -2.19 -1.17
N TYR A 440 -16.53 -1.23 -0.47
CA TYR A 440 -16.52 0.20 -0.80
C TYR A 440 -15.35 0.92 -0.13
N PHE A 441 -14.79 1.91 -0.83
CA PHE A 441 -13.68 2.73 -0.39
C PHE A 441 -14.10 4.19 -0.18
N PHE A 442 -13.43 4.85 0.76
CA PHE A 442 -13.45 6.29 0.97
C PHE A 442 -12.00 6.81 0.91
N VAL A 443 -11.82 8.09 0.67
CA VAL A 443 -10.49 8.76 0.64
C VAL A 443 -10.44 9.77 1.79
N GLY A 444 -9.27 10.10 2.33
CA GLY A 444 -9.15 10.91 3.55
C GLY A 444 -9.72 12.33 3.47
N GLU A 445 -9.59 13.08 4.57
CA GLU A 445 -9.85 14.53 4.59
C GLU A 445 -8.80 15.31 3.76
N ASP A 446 -7.60 14.75 3.62
CA ASP A 446 -6.53 15.28 2.77
C ASP A 446 -6.77 14.88 1.30
N PRO A 447 -6.68 15.82 0.34
CA PRO A 447 -6.80 15.51 -1.08
C PRO A 447 -5.71 14.59 -1.59
N THR A 448 -6.11 13.62 -2.41
CA THR A 448 -5.19 12.73 -3.13
C THR A 448 -5.48 12.79 -4.62
N CYS A 449 -4.45 12.91 -5.45
CA CYS A 449 -4.50 12.43 -6.82
C CYS A 449 -3.46 11.33 -6.96
N ASP A 450 -3.89 10.16 -7.44
CA ASP A 450 -3.00 9.01 -7.60
C ASP A 450 -3.48 8.13 -8.76
N TRP A 451 -2.61 7.23 -9.17
CA TRP A 451 -2.88 6.17 -10.13
C TRP A 451 -3.42 4.94 -9.39
N TYR A 452 -4.58 4.46 -9.80
CA TYR A 452 -5.26 3.32 -9.18
C TYR A 452 -5.27 2.11 -10.12
N ARG A 453 -5.26 0.93 -9.51
CA ARG A 453 -5.43 -0.37 -10.18
C ARG A 453 -6.47 -1.21 -9.47
N ALA A 454 -7.38 -1.81 -10.23
CA ALA A 454 -8.29 -2.86 -9.75
C ALA A 454 -8.07 -4.15 -10.53
N SER A 455 -7.89 -5.26 -9.82
CA SER A 455 -7.90 -6.60 -10.44
C SER A 455 -9.33 -7.04 -10.77
N GLY A 456 -9.48 -7.87 -11.78
CA GLY A 456 -10.70 -8.65 -12.07
C GLY A 456 -10.52 -10.15 -11.87
N THR A 457 -9.28 -10.65 -11.87
CA THR A 457 -8.95 -12.08 -11.72
C THR A 457 -8.52 -12.48 -10.30
N SER A 458 -8.29 -11.50 -9.42
CA SER A 458 -7.89 -11.72 -8.02
C SER A 458 -8.74 -10.91 -7.03
N THR A 459 -10.05 -11.17 -7.04
CA THR A 459 -11.09 -10.46 -6.26
C THR A 459 -11.98 -11.42 -5.48
N ASP A 460 -12.92 -10.88 -4.68
CA ASP A 460 -13.92 -11.65 -3.93
C ASP A 460 -14.74 -12.58 -4.86
N VAL A 461 -15.20 -12.02 -5.99
CA VAL A 461 -15.83 -12.75 -7.09
C VAL A 461 -15.02 -12.48 -8.36
N PRO A 462 -14.14 -13.39 -8.80
CA PRO A 462 -13.29 -13.16 -9.96
C PRO A 462 -14.03 -13.35 -11.29
N VAL A 463 -13.61 -12.60 -12.31
CA VAL A 463 -14.01 -12.81 -13.71
C VAL A 463 -13.52 -14.19 -14.16
N PRO A 464 -14.38 -15.04 -14.77
CA PRO A 464 -13.98 -16.35 -15.26
C PRO A 464 -12.90 -16.30 -16.36
N MET A 465 -11.98 -17.26 -16.31
CA MET A 465 -10.84 -17.37 -17.23
C MET A 465 -11.25 -17.63 -18.70
N ASP A 466 -12.47 -18.13 -18.89
CA ASP A 466 -13.14 -18.44 -20.15
C ASP A 466 -14.14 -17.36 -20.60
N ALA A 467 -14.18 -16.19 -19.94
CA ALA A 467 -14.93 -15.04 -20.42
C ALA A 467 -14.50 -14.66 -21.85
N GLU A 468 -15.47 -14.54 -22.75
CA GLU A 468 -15.26 -14.13 -24.14
C GLU A 468 -15.10 -12.60 -24.26
N GLN A 469 -15.78 -11.84 -23.40
CA GLN A 469 -15.72 -10.37 -23.36
C GLN A 469 -15.81 -9.86 -21.93
N VAL A 470 -15.17 -8.71 -21.65
CA VAL A 470 -15.17 -8.08 -20.32
C VAL A 470 -15.36 -6.57 -20.39
N ARG A 471 -15.89 -5.99 -19.31
CA ARG A 471 -16.05 -4.55 -19.08
C ARG A 471 -15.59 -4.21 -17.67
N PHE A 472 -14.96 -3.05 -17.52
CA PHE A 472 -14.68 -2.45 -16.23
C PHE A 472 -15.89 -1.64 -15.76
N VAL A 473 -16.10 -1.64 -14.45
CA VAL A 473 -17.17 -0.92 -13.75
C VAL A 473 -16.56 -0.03 -12.68
N TYR A 474 -17.07 1.20 -12.58
CA TYR A 474 -16.79 2.10 -11.47
C TYR A 474 -18.10 2.59 -10.87
N GLU A 475 -18.31 2.40 -9.58
CA GLU A 475 -19.57 2.69 -8.88
C GLU A 475 -19.33 3.70 -7.75
N VAL A 476 -20.19 4.72 -7.63
CA VAL A 476 -20.19 5.72 -6.56
C VAL A 476 -21.51 5.70 -5.82
N TYR A 477 -21.47 5.65 -4.49
CA TYR A 477 -22.64 5.67 -3.62
C TYR A 477 -22.48 6.73 -2.51
N ALA A 478 -23.42 7.68 -2.45
CA ALA A 478 -23.54 8.70 -1.41
C ALA A 478 -24.68 8.38 -0.42
N SER A 479 -24.42 7.64 0.66
CA SER A 479 -25.41 7.33 1.69
C SER A 479 -24.77 7.03 3.05
N CYS A 480 -25.10 7.81 4.08
CA CYS A 480 -24.58 7.56 5.43
C CYS A 480 -25.20 6.33 6.10
N ASP A 481 -26.49 6.07 5.87
CA ASP A 481 -27.21 4.98 6.52
C ASP A 481 -26.69 3.61 6.06
N VAL A 482 -26.51 3.45 4.74
CA VAL A 482 -25.97 2.21 4.13
C VAL A 482 -24.57 1.86 4.63
N PHE A 483 -23.73 2.87 4.88
CA PHE A 483 -22.38 2.67 5.44
C PHE A 483 -22.33 2.71 6.98
N GLY A 484 -23.50 2.66 7.64
CA GLY A 484 -23.63 2.58 9.10
C GLY A 484 -22.99 3.75 9.84
N ILE A 485 -22.98 4.95 9.23
CA ILE A 485 -22.39 6.15 9.80
C ILE A 485 -23.43 6.79 10.74
N PRO A 486 -23.14 6.96 12.05
CA PRO A 486 -24.07 7.56 12.98
C PRO A 486 -24.51 8.98 12.54
N PRO A 487 -25.79 9.36 12.72
CA PRO A 487 -26.28 10.70 12.32
C PRO A 487 -25.58 11.89 13.00
N ASP A 488 -24.87 11.68 14.11
CA ASP A 488 -24.04 12.71 14.76
C ASP A 488 -22.61 12.79 14.21
N GLN A 489 -22.24 11.89 13.30
CA GLN A 489 -20.95 11.81 12.61
C GLN A 489 -21.06 12.01 11.09
N CYS A 490 -22.24 11.80 10.51
CA CYS A 490 -22.55 12.11 9.12
C CYS A 490 -22.70 13.63 8.92
N THR A 491 -21.88 14.23 8.04
CA THR A 491 -21.97 15.67 7.70
C THR A 491 -22.93 15.94 6.55
N GLN A 492 -23.00 15.01 5.57
CA GLN A 492 -23.60 15.22 4.24
C GLN A 492 -23.06 16.45 3.48
N ILE A 493 -21.89 16.98 3.86
CA ILE A 493 -21.24 18.10 3.16
C ILE A 493 -20.31 17.50 2.12
N THR A 494 -20.86 17.21 0.94
CA THR A 494 -20.17 16.55 -0.16
C THR A 494 -19.40 17.56 -1.04
N ASN A 495 -18.73 17.10 -2.10
CA ASN A 495 -17.94 17.93 -3.00
C ASN A 495 -17.89 17.31 -4.41
N THR A 496 -17.04 17.85 -5.29
CA THR A 496 -16.93 17.46 -6.71
C THR A 496 -16.12 16.17 -6.95
N THR A 497 -15.89 15.31 -5.95
CA THR A 497 -14.98 14.16 -6.11
C THR A 497 -15.68 12.82 -5.85
N PRO A 498 -15.43 11.79 -6.68
CA PRO A 498 -14.22 11.58 -7.50
C PRO A 498 -14.25 12.26 -8.89
N LEU A 499 -13.06 12.63 -9.38
CA LEU A 499 -12.81 12.99 -10.78
C LEU A 499 -11.84 11.96 -11.38
N ILE A 500 -12.12 11.46 -12.59
CA ILE A 500 -11.40 10.31 -13.19
C ILE A 500 -10.94 10.62 -14.62
N ASP A 501 -9.75 10.15 -14.98
CA ASP A 501 -9.16 10.20 -16.32
C ASP A 501 -8.34 8.92 -16.59
N ASN A 502 -7.84 8.77 -17.82
CA ASN A 502 -6.88 7.75 -18.25
C ASN A 502 -7.29 6.30 -17.94
N ILE A 503 -8.58 5.96 -18.08
CA ILE A 503 -9.07 4.60 -17.82
C ILE A 503 -8.57 3.66 -18.93
N GLU A 504 -8.03 2.51 -18.53
CA GLU A 504 -7.51 1.48 -19.45
C GLU A 504 -7.77 0.08 -18.88
N ILE A 505 -8.43 -0.79 -19.66
CA ILE A 505 -8.54 -2.23 -19.32
C ILE A 505 -7.31 -2.94 -19.85
N ARG A 506 -6.61 -3.66 -18.98
CA ARG A 506 -5.34 -4.30 -19.27
C ARG A 506 -5.36 -5.80 -19.00
N PHE A 507 -4.55 -6.49 -19.80
CA PHE A 507 -4.41 -7.93 -19.81
C PHE A 507 -2.93 -8.30 -19.83
N THR A 508 -2.56 -9.29 -19.04
CA THR A 508 -1.26 -9.96 -19.13
C THR A 508 -1.46 -11.45 -18.85
N VAL A 509 -0.42 -12.25 -19.04
CA VAL A 509 -0.42 -13.65 -18.59
C VAL A 509 0.62 -13.80 -17.49
N THR A 510 0.17 -14.16 -16.30
CA THR A 510 1.05 -14.62 -15.23
C THR A 510 1.25 -16.13 -15.33
N PRO A 511 2.43 -16.68 -15.02
CA PRO A 511 2.58 -18.11 -14.79
C PRO A 511 1.53 -18.62 -13.78
N ASN A 512 0.99 -19.83 -13.99
CA ASN A 512 0.12 -20.50 -13.03
C ASN A 512 0.95 -21.03 -11.85
N ALA A 513 1.41 -20.08 -11.04
CA ALA A 513 2.42 -20.25 -10.01
C ALA A 513 2.05 -19.42 -8.77
N PRO A 514 2.54 -19.78 -7.57
CA PRO A 514 2.34 -18.99 -6.37
C PRO A 514 3.02 -17.62 -6.50
N ALA A 515 2.24 -16.54 -6.45
CA ALA A 515 2.80 -15.20 -6.29
C ALA A 515 3.55 -15.13 -4.95
N VAL A 516 4.86 -14.86 -5.01
CA VAL A 516 5.72 -14.75 -3.83
C VAL A 516 6.37 -13.38 -3.73
N VAL A 517 6.63 -12.97 -2.51
CA VAL A 517 7.02 -11.60 -2.17
C VAL A 517 8.09 -11.61 -1.09
N TRP A 518 8.92 -10.57 -1.04
CA TRP A 518 9.85 -10.37 0.07
C TRP A 518 9.06 -10.12 1.35
N ASP A 519 9.36 -10.85 2.42
CA ASP A 519 8.96 -10.38 3.75
C ASP A 519 9.71 -9.05 4.00
N VAL A 520 9.09 -8.07 4.65
CA VAL A 520 9.67 -6.71 4.75
C VAL A 520 11.06 -6.79 5.40
N GLY A 521 12.09 -6.29 4.72
CA GLY A 521 13.48 -6.27 5.19
C GLY A 521 14.23 -7.61 5.18
N THR A 522 13.69 -8.66 4.53
CA THR A 522 14.26 -10.03 4.55
C THR A 522 14.91 -10.46 3.24
N ASN A 523 15.36 -9.51 2.43
CA ASN A 523 16.30 -9.74 1.34
C ASN A 523 17.74 -9.48 1.83
N PHE A 524 18.73 -10.15 1.22
CA PHE A 524 20.15 -9.98 1.59
C PHE A 524 20.58 -8.52 1.44
N GLN A 525 21.60 -8.13 2.20
CA GLN A 525 22.14 -6.78 2.22
C GLN A 525 23.67 -6.85 2.14
N ASP A 526 24.28 -5.82 1.55
CA ASP A 526 25.73 -5.69 1.51
C ASP A 526 26.33 -5.66 2.92
N GLY A 527 27.55 -6.18 3.04
CA GLY A 527 28.20 -6.38 4.33
C GLY A 527 29.71 -6.26 4.23
N PHE A 528 30.37 -6.25 5.39
CA PHE A 528 31.83 -6.29 5.48
C PHE A 528 32.28 -7.50 6.31
N ALA A 529 33.57 -7.79 6.30
CA ALA A 529 34.17 -8.83 7.13
C ALA A 529 33.83 -8.64 8.63
N GLN A 530 33.41 -9.70 9.33
CA GLN A 530 32.82 -9.53 10.66
C GLN A 530 33.82 -9.25 11.76
N ASN A 531 34.93 -9.98 11.78
CA ASN A 531 35.86 -10.04 12.91
C ASN A 531 37.14 -9.22 12.65
N THR A 532 37.02 -8.12 11.89
CA THR A 532 38.15 -7.30 11.49
C THR A 532 38.08 -5.87 12.01
N VAL A 533 39.25 -5.34 12.30
CA VAL A 533 39.51 -3.96 12.73
C VAL A 533 40.01 -3.13 11.53
N VAL A 534 40.06 -3.72 10.34
CA VAL A 534 40.56 -3.20 9.04
C VAL A 534 39.89 -3.97 7.89
N ASN A 535 40.12 -3.60 6.63
CA ASN A 535 39.68 -4.37 5.46
C ASN A 535 40.65 -5.54 5.18
N ASP A 536 40.52 -6.67 5.89
CA ASP A 536 41.32 -7.88 5.62
C ASP A 536 40.61 -8.78 4.58
N PRO A 537 41.20 -9.04 3.40
CA PRO A 537 40.58 -9.90 2.39
C PRO A 537 40.43 -11.37 2.83
N HIS A 538 41.17 -11.84 3.82
CA HIS A 538 41.17 -13.23 4.30
C HIS A 538 40.14 -13.54 5.40
N MET A 539 39.31 -12.55 5.74
CA MET A 539 38.32 -12.65 6.81
C MET A 539 36.92 -12.53 6.20
N PRO A 540 36.05 -13.54 6.37
CA PRO A 540 34.76 -13.55 5.69
C PRO A 540 33.76 -12.55 6.30
N GLY A 541 32.77 -12.22 5.48
CA GLY A 541 31.52 -11.57 5.89
C GLY A 541 30.40 -12.59 6.11
N ARG A 542 29.18 -12.06 6.20
CA ARG A 542 27.94 -12.81 6.42
C ARG A 542 26.92 -12.54 5.32
N ALA A 543 25.95 -13.43 5.17
CA ALA A 543 24.83 -13.26 4.25
C ALA A 543 23.55 -12.89 5.01
N ASP A 544 23.60 -11.85 5.85
CA ASP A 544 22.46 -11.48 6.69
C ASP A 544 21.45 -10.57 5.96
N VAL A 545 20.27 -10.39 6.56
CA VAL A 545 19.21 -9.49 6.07
C VAL A 545 18.87 -8.40 7.09
N SER A 546 18.35 -7.26 6.65
CA SER A 546 18.11 -6.06 7.50
C SER A 546 17.13 -6.25 8.69
N ARG A 547 16.47 -7.41 8.81
CA ARG A 547 15.43 -7.69 9.82
C ARG A 547 15.74 -8.94 10.64
N ASN A 548 15.47 -8.89 11.95
CA ASN A 548 15.49 -10.05 12.83
C ASN A 548 14.24 -10.94 12.65
N LEU A 549 14.45 -12.21 12.34
CA LEU A 549 13.42 -13.22 12.05
C LEU A 549 13.03 -14.11 13.24
N ASN A 550 13.38 -13.78 14.49
CA ASN A 550 13.02 -14.60 15.67
C ASN A 550 11.51 -14.64 16.02
N PHE A 551 10.61 -14.27 15.09
CA PHE A 551 9.15 -14.46 15.06
C PHE A 551 8.32 -14.16 16.32
N GLY A 552 8.85 -13.48 17.34
CA GLY A 552 8.06 -13.17 18.54
C GLY A 552 8.80 -12.65 19.79
N ASN A 553 10.02 -12.12 19.66
CA ASN A 553 10.76 -11.59 20.81
C ASN A 553 11.32 -10.20 20.50
N THR A 554 10.90 -9.18 21.27
CA THR A 554 11.30 -7.78 21.09
C THR A 554 12.67 -7.44 21.74
N VAL A 555 13.56 -8.44 21.83
CA VAL A 555 14.94 -8.25 22.31
C VAL A 555 15.81 -7.89 21.10
N PRO A 556 16.49 -6.73 21.08
CA PRO A 556 16.86 -6.13 19.81
C PRO A 556 18.29 -6.48 19.33
N LEU A 557 18.42 -6.43 18.00
CA LEU A 557 19.63 -6.11 17.21
C LEU A 557 20.59 -7.20 16.71
N ILE A 558 20.33 -8.51 16.86
CA ILE A 558 20.97 -9.48 15.92
C ILE A 558 20.11 -9.51 14.67
N LEU A 559 20.70 -9.30 13.49
CA LEU A 559 20.01 -9.46 12.20
C LEU A 559 19.68 -10.95 11.97
N ALA A 560 18.86 -11.27 10.96
CA ALA A 560 18.65 -12.68 10.62
C ALA A 560 19.69 -13.14 9.60
N ASP A 561 20.23 -14.33 9.84
CA ASP A 561 21.22 -15.01 8.99
C ASP A 561 20.57 -15.64 7.73
N SER A 562 19.30 -15.30 7.43
CA SER A 562 18.58 -15.89 6.29
C SER A 562 17.49 -15.00 5.71
N LEU A 563 17.41 -15.06 4.39
CA LEU A 563 16.37 -14.48 3.55
C LEU A 563 15.05 -15.21 3.75
N ALA A 564 13.93 -14.47 3.65
CA ALA A 564 12.58 -15.03 3.76
C ALA A 564 11.62 -14.45 2.70
N ILE A 565 10.64 -15.26 2.33
CA ILE A 565 9.56 -14.89 1.40
C ILE A 565 8.19 -15.26 1.98
N GLY A 566 7.18 -14.48 1.63
CA GLY A 566 5.76 -14.80 1.82
C GLY A 566 5.11 -15.23 0.50
N GLY A 567 4.03 -15.99 0.58
CA GLY A 567 3.20 -16.38 -0.57
C GLY A 567 1.79 -16.83 -0.15
N PRO A 568 1.05 -17.56 -1.02
CA PRO A 568 -0.31 -17.99 -0.73
C PRO A 568 -0.38 -19.00 0.42
N VAL A 569 -1.50 -18.96 1.17
CA VAL A 569 -1.71 -19.85 2.33
C VAL A 569 -2.10 -21.26 1.87
N VAL A 570 -1.26 -22.24 2.20
CA VAL A 570 -1.52 -23.66 1.95
C VAL A 570 -2.75 -24.12 2.76
N SER A 571 -3.84 -24.36 2.04
CA SER A 571 -5.16 -24.76 2.56
C SER A 571 -5.65 -26.10 1.99
N SER A 572 -5.30 -26.41 0.73
CA SER A 572 -5.55 -27.66 0.02
C SER A 572 -4.25 -28.29 -0.51
N GLU A 573 -4.34 -29.47 -1.14
CA GLU A 573 -3.20 -30.11 -1.83
C GLU A 573 -2.77 -29.35 -3.09
N GLU A 574 -3.71 -28.74 -3.82
CA GLU A 574 -3.48 -27.93 -5.02
C GLU A 574 -2.77 -26.61 -4.68
N THR A 575 -3.11 -25.98 -3.55
CA THR A 575 -2.43 -24.76 -3.07
C THR A 575 -1.04 -25.02 -2.48
N ARG A 576 -0.51 -26.24 -2.53
CA ARG A 576 0.85 -26.52 -2.05
C ARG A 576 1.87 -26.02 -3.05
N TRP A 577 2.88 -25.35 -2.54
CA TRP A 577 3.98 -24.82 -3.33
C TRP A 577 5.33 -25.09 -2.69
N GLU A 578 6.37 -24.98 -3.50
CA GLU A 578 7.78 -24.99 -3.09
C GLU A 578 8.48 -23.74 -3.64
N ALA A 579 9.61 -23.39 -3.01
CA ALA A 579 10.48 -22.30 -3.45
C ALA A 579 11.93 -22.76 -3.56
N ARG A 580 12.68 -22.12 -4.44
CA ARG A 580 14.12 -22.35 -4.66
C ARG A 580 14.85 -21.00 -4.63
N LEU A 581 15.97 -20.94 -3.91
CA LEU A 581 16.90 -19.83 -3.99
C LEU A 581 17.92 -20.14 -5.09
N TRP A 582 17.91 -19.36 -6.17
CA TRP A 582 18.89 -19.42 -7.24
C TRP A 582 19.96 -18.38 -6.98
N PHE A 583 21.23 -18.76 -7.10
CA PHE A 583 22.34 -17.83 -6.93
C PHE A 583 23.54 -18.15 -7.83
N ARG A 584 24.36 -17.13 -8.07
CA ARG A 584 25.65 -17.24 -8.76
C ARG A 584 26.67 -16.27 -8.18
N LEU A 585 27.94 -16.55 -8.41
CA LEU A 585 29.08 -15.75 -7.94
C LEU A 585 29.78 -15.07 -9.13
N PRO A 586 29.31 -13.90 -9.61
CA PRO A 586 29.99 -13.16 -10.68
C PRO A 586 31.41 -12.70 -10.29
N ARG A 587 31.66 -12.47 -8.99
CA ARG A 587 32.99 -12.21 -8.41
C ARG A 587 33.21 -13.09 -7.18
N VAL A 588 34.47 -13.42 -6.90
CA VAL A 588 34.88 -14.18 -5.72
C VAL A 588 36.10 -13.48 -5.10
N GLY A 589 36.00 -13.17 -3.81
CA GLY A 589 37.02 -12.48 -3.04
C GLY A 589 38.34 -13.26 -2.99
N PRO A 590 39.50 -12.60 -3.11
CA PRO A 590 40.79 -13.27 -3.27
C PRO A 590 41.29 -13.98 -2.01
N GLY A 591 40.72 -13.70 -0.85
CA GLY A 591 41.03 -14.42 0.39
C GLY A 591 40.34 -15.77 0.55
N ALA A 592 39.49 -16.17 -0.40
CA ALA A 592 38.77 -17.44 -0.41
C ALA A 592 39.67 -18.65 -0.08
N ASP A 593 39.34 -19.35 1.01
CA ASP A 593 40.15 -20.43 1.56
C ASP A 593 39.46 -21.80 1.49
N ALA A 594 39.94 -22.75 2.31
CA ALA A 594 39.39 -24.10 2.39
C ALA A 594 37.87 -24.13 2.72
N ARG A 595 37.37 -23.17 3.53
CA ARG A 595 35.96 -23.04 3.89
C ARG A 595 35.11 -22.74 2.66
N TYR A 596 35.48 -21.71 1.91
CA TYR A 596 34.85 -21.38 0.63
C TYR A 596 34.86 -22.57 -0.31
N THR A 597 35.99 -23.27 -0.47
CA THR A 597 36.02 -24.45 -1.36
C THR A 597 35.14 -25.60 -0.86
N THR A 598 34.99 -25.80 0.45
CA THR A 598 34.11 -26.85 1.00
C THR A 598 32.63 -26.51 0.83
N TRP A 599 32.23 -25.25 1.09
CA TRP A 599 30.86 -24.80 0.84
C TRP A 599 30.52 -24.79 -0.66
N ARG A 600 31.42 -24.27 -1.51
CA ARG A 600 31.26 -24.32 -2.96
C ARG A 600 31.13 -25.76 -3.46
N ASP A 601 31.98 -26.68 -3.01
CA ASP A 601 31.96 -28.08 -3.47
C ASP A 601 30.77 -28.89 -2.91
N ARG A 602 30.05 -28.34 -1.91
CA ARG A 602 28.70 -28.79 -1.48
C ARG A 602 27.69 -28.31 -2.53
N VAL A 603 27.47 -26.99 -2.63
CA VAL A 603 26.44 -26.36 -3.51
C VAL A 603 26.69 -26.40 -5.04
N ALA A 604 27.53 -27.31 -5.53
CA ALA A 604 27.99 -27.37 -6.93
C ALA A 604 27.63 -28.63 -7.72
N ASP A 605 26.99 -29.65 -7.12
CA ASP A 605 26.48 -30.81 -7.87
C ASP A 605 24.99 -30.68 -8.30
N GLY A 606 24.27 -29.69 -7.76
CA GLY A 606 22.88 -29.34 -8.08
C GLY A 606 22.65 -28.46 -9.33
N HIS A 607 22.43 -29.11 -10.47
CA HIS A 607 21.49 -28.68 -11.53
C HIS A 607 21.58 -27.25 -12.14
N ALA A 608 22.25 -27.14 -13.30
CA ALA A 608 22.17 -25.96 -14.17
C ALA A 608 20.74 -25.58 -14.62
N ILE A 609 20.50 -24.28 -14.77
CA ILE A 609 19.28 -23.63 -15.27
C ILE A 609 18.75 -24.24 -16.59
N ASP A 610 17.42 -24.34 -16.72
CA ASP A 610 16.76 -24.45 -18.04
C ASP A 610 16.98 -23.13 -18.80
N PRO A 611 17.64 -23.12 -19.98
CA PRO A 611 17.94 -21.90 -20.73
C PRO A 611 16.75 -20.98 -21.03
N SER A 612 15.51 -21.46 -20.88
CA SER A 612 14.28 -20.65 -20.94
C SER A 612 14.22 -19.53 -19.88
N LEU A 613 14.80 -19.74 -18.69
CA LEU A 613 14.70 -18.81 -17.53
C LEU A 613 15.76 -17.69 -17.53
N ALA A 614 16.69 -17.69 -18.48
CA ALA A 614 17.87 -16.81 -18.44
C ALA A 614 17.64 -15.37 -18.97
N GLY A 615 16.42 -15.04 -19.42
CA GLY A 615 15.95 -13.68 -19.78
C GLY A 615 16.70 -12.95 -20.91
N SER A 616 17.81 -13.51 -21.40
CA SER A 616 18.77 -12.85 -22.28
C SER A 616 19.46 -13.89 -23.18
N GLY A 617 19.91 -13.46 -24.37
CA GLY A 617 20.43 -14.36 -25.42
C GLY A 617 21.78 -15.03 -25.13
N ASN A 618 22.28 -14.99 -23.90
CA ASN A 618 23.48 -15.71 -23.43
C ASN A 618 23.12 -16.54 -22.19
N PRO A 619 23.42 -17.85 -22.14
CA PRO A 619 23.19 -18.63 -20.94
C PRO A 619 24.13 -18.17 -19.82
N VAL A 620 23.53 -17.68 -18.74
CA VAL A 620 24.20 -17.39 -17.47
C VAL A 620 23.93 -18.56 -16.54
N GLU A 621 24.99 -19.21 -16.03
CA GLU A 621 24.85 -20.36 -15.14
C GLU A 621 24.64 -19.90 -13.68
N PHE A 622 23.55 -20.39 -13.08
CA PHE A 622 23.25 -20.30 -11.64
C PHE A 622 23.24 -21.71 -11.05
N THR A 623 23.52 -21.81 -9.75
CA THR A 623 23.18 -22.97 -8.90
C THR A 623 21.92 -22.62 -8.08
N TRP A 624 21.30 -23.60 -7.44
CA TRP A 624 20.11 -23.40 -6.60
C TRP A 624 19.95 -24.51 -5.58
N ALA A 625 19.13 -24.25 -4.56
CA ALA A 625 18.70 -25.24 -3.58
C ALA A 625 17.23 -25.03 -3.19
N TYR A 626 16.57 -26.08 -2.68
CA TYR A 626 15.22 -25.97 -2.15
C TYR A 626 15.23 -25.23 -0.81
N MET A 627 14.37 -24.22 -0.71
CA MET A 627 14.13 -23.50 0.54
C MET A 627 13.23 -24.33 1.46
N ASP A 628 13.54 -24.35 2.76
CA ASP A 628 12.64 -24.89 3.79
C ASP A 628 11.56 -23.86 4.19
N SER A 629 10.44 -24.38 4.67
CA SER A 629 9.38 -23.64 5.33
C SER A 629 9.89 -22.90 6.56
N ALA A 630 9.55 -21.61 6.69
CA ALA A 630 9.91 -20.86 7.89
C ALA A 630 9.17 -21.44 9.11
N GLN A 631 9.84 -21.57 10.25
CA GLN A 631 9.26 -22.15 11.47
C GLN A 631 9.38 -21.25 12.71
N GLN A 632 8.37 -21.30 13.58
CA GLN A 632 8.46 -20.82 14.95
C GLN A 632 8.40 -21.99 15.94
N GLY A 633 9.54 -22.33 16.56
CA GLY A 633 9.63 -23.39 17.56
C GLY A 633 9.50 -24.79 16.94
N THR A 634 8.28 -25.32 16.88
CA THR A 634 7.96 -26.61 16.21
C THR A 634 6.73 -26.47 15.32
N SER A 635 6.54 -25.29 14.73
CA SER A 635 5.37 -24.95 13.93
C SER A 635 5.82 -24.17 12.69
N ALA A 636 5.77 -24.84 11.54
CA ALA A 636 5.98 -24.22 10.25
C ALA A 636 4.84 -23.24 9.92
N PHE A 637 5.20 -22.11 9.32
CA PHE A 637 4.27 -21.20 8.67
C PHE A 637 3.70 -21.87 7.41
N ARG A 638 2.42 -21.65 7.12
CA ARG A 638 1.73 -22.28 5.97
C ARG A 638 1.92 -21.53 4.65
N ASN A 639 2.76 -20.51 4.64
CA ASN A 639 2.82 -19.53 3.56
C ASN A 639 4.16 -18.78 3.48
N ARG A 640 5.23 -19.34 4.06
CA ARG A 640 6.55 -18.70 4.14
C ARG A 640 7.67 -19.70 4.01
N PHE A 641 8.74 -19.30 3.33
CA PHE A 641 9.98 -20.06 3.17
C PHE A 641 11.19 -19.20 3.54
N CYS A 642 12.29 -19.84 3.92
CA CYS A 642 13.56 -19.21 4.28
C CYS A 642 14.76 -19.91 3.62
N SER A 643 15.90 -19.23 3.51
CA SER A 643 17.10 -19.70 2.80
C SER A 643 17.92 -20.80 3.50
N TYR A 644 17.25 -21.76 4.14
CA TYR A 644 17.81 -23.01 4.63
C TYR A 644 17.49 -24.14 3.66
N PHE A 645 18.36 -25.15 3.56
CA PHE A 645 18.11 -26.37 2.79
C PHE A 645 16.89 -27.13 3.35
N ARG A 646 15.97 -27.50 2.46
CA ARG A 646 14.86 -28.42 2.76
C ARG A 646 15.40 -29.82 3.08
N GLU A 647 14.71 -30.60 3.92
CA GLU A 647 15.30 -31.83 4.50
C GLU A 647 15.43 -33.02 3.53
N ASP A 648 14.93 -32.87 2.30
CA ASP A 648 15.09 -33.80 1.17
C ASP A 648 16.03 -33.29 0.07
N ASP A 649 16.60 -32.09 0.24
CA ASP A 649 17.69 -31.55 -0.57
C ASP A 649 18.99 -32.33 -0.27
N ASP A 650 19.81 -32.65 -1.28
CA ASP A 650 20.98 -33.50 -1.08
C ASP A 650 22.16 -32.80 -0.38
N ASP A 651 22.12 -31.47 -0.32
CA ASP A 651 23.05 -30.68 0.49
C ASP A 651 22.69 -30.62 1.99
N PHE A 652 21.49 -31.03 2.41
CA PHE A 652 21.06 -30.97 3.81
C PHE A 652 21.88 -31.90 4.73
N ASP A 653 22.42 -31.37 5.84
CA ASP A 653 23.10 -32.17 6.86
C ASP A 653 22.17 -32.48 8.06
N PRO A 654 21.59 -33.70 8.14
CA PRO A 654 20.70 -34.11 9.22
C PRO A 654 21.40 -34.34 10.57
N SER A 655 22.71 -34.09 10.68
CA SER A 655 23.42 -34.10 11.96
C SER A 655 23.33 -32.78 12.72
N PHE A 656 22.86 -31.71 12.06
CA PHE A 656 22.59 -30.39 12.64
C PHE A 656 21.06 -30.10 12.68
N PRO A 657 20.61 -29.12 13.47
CA PRO A 657 19.22 -28.64 13.40
C PRO A 657 18.87 -28.08 12.02
N GLU A 658 17.59 -28.16 11.63
CA GLU A 658 17.05 -27.60 10.37
C GLU A 658 17.43 -26.12 10.20
N LEU A 659 17.03 -25.27 11.14
CA LEU A 659 17.40 -23.85 11.18
C LEU A 659 18.71 -23.65 11.95
N SER A 660 19.84 -23.93 11.31
CA SER A 660 21.18 -23.62 11.81
C SER A 660 22.16 -23.32 10.68
N ASP A 661 23.25 -22.62 11.00
CA ASP A 661 24.30 -22.15 10.08
C ASP A 661 24.85 -23.27 9.18
N ALA A 662 24.83 -24.52 9.69
CA ALA A 662 25.27 -25.70 8.95
C ALA A 662 24.32 -26.10 7.80
N ASN A 663 23.08 -25.62 7.78
CA ASN A 663 22.04 -25.90 6.79
C ASN A 663 21.54 -24.62 6.07
N GLU A 664 22.31 -23.53 6.12
CA GLU A 664 22.07 -22.33 5.31
C GLU A 664 22.59 -22.52 3.89
N ILE A 665 21.80 -22.09 2.91
CA ILE A 665 22.16 -22.17 1.48
C ILE A 665 23.36 -21.25 1.20
N LEU A 666 23.29 -20.01 1.69
CA LEU A 666 24.39 -19.06 1.69
C LEU A 666 24.97 -18.97 3.10
N ALA A 667 25.72 -20.00 3.50
CA ALA A 667 26.24 -20.13 4.84
C ALA A 667 27.19 -19.00 5.26
N ASP A 668 27.16 -18.71 6.55
CA ASP A 668 28.05 -17.77 7.21
C ASP A 668 29.55 -18.16 7.13
N ASP A 669 30.45 -17.18 7.24
CA ASP A 669 31.91 -17.35 7.25
C ASP A 669 32.55 -17.99 5.96
N VAL A 670 31.81 -18.11 4.85
CA VAL A 670 32.31 -18.67 3.57
C VAL A 670 32.51 -17.64 2.45
N LEU A 671 31.89 -16.46 2.57
CA LEU A 671 31.96 -15.38 1.57
C LEU A 671 33.01 -14.34 2.00
N PHE A 672 34.00 -14.10 1.15
CA PHE A 672 35.17 -13.25 1.46
C PHE A 672 35.04 -11.88 0.75
N PRO A 673 35.63 -10.81 1.30
CA PRO A 673 35.68 -9.49 0.67
C PRO A 673 36.08 -9.53 -0.82
N GLY A 674 35.23 -8.99 -1.69
CA GLY A 674 35.29 -9.10 -3.15
C GLY A 674 34.42 -10.21 -3.75
N THR A 675 33.67 -10.96 -2.94
CA THR A 675 32.62 -11.88 -3.41
C THR A 675 31.30 -11.14 -3.56
N GLN A 676 30.86 -10.95 -4.80
CA GLN A 676 29.50 -10.55 -5.16
C GLN A 676 28.66 -11.81 -5.40
N VAL A 677 27.42 -11.81 -4.90
CA VAL A 677 26.40 -12.82 -5.13
C VAL A 677 25.25 -12.18 -5.89
N GLU A 678 24.86 -12.74 -7.03
CA GLU A 678 23.58 -12.43 -7.69
C GLU A 678 22.59 -13.56 -7.41
N TYR A 679 21.33 -13.22 -7.13
CA TYR A 679 20.31 -14.19 -6.76
C TYR A 679 18.89 -13.79 -7.21
N PHE A 680 18.01 -14.80 -7.27
CA PHE A 680 16.56 -14.65 -7.43
C PHE A 680 15.86 -15.87 -6.84
N ILE A 681 14.55 -15.77 -6.62
CA ILE A 681 13.70 -16.88 -6.15
C ILE A 681 12.84 -17.39 -7.31
N SER A 682 12.66 -18.70 -7.40
CA SER A 682 11.54 -19.28 -8.13
C SER A 682 10.56 -19.95 -7.18
N ALA A 683 9.25 -19.81 -7.42
CA ALA A 683 8.23 -20.55 -6.69
C ALA A 683 7.24 -21.24 -7.63
N ASN A 684 6.84 -22.47 -7.31
CA ASN A 684 6.02 -23.34 -8.16
C ASN A 684 4.93 -24.02 -7.32
N TYR A 685 3.72 -24.21 -7.88
CA TYR A 685 2.76 -25.14 -7.27
C TYR A 685 3.22 -26.57 -7.51
N LEU A 686 3.03 -27.47 -6.53
CA LEU A 686 3.40 -28.89 -6.67
C LEU A 686 2.55 -29.63 -7.71
N SER A 687 1.37 -29.09 -8.04
CA SER A 687 0.51 -29.53 -9.15
C SER A 687 1.05 -29.10 -10.52
N GLU A 688 1.74 -27.96 -10.61
CA GLU A 688 2.22 -27.33 -11.85
C GLU A 688 3.74 -27.04 -11.80
N PRO A 689 4.58 -28.07 -11.66
CA PRO A 689 6.02 -27.92 -11.36
C PRO A 689 6.86 -27.33 -12.50
N THR A 690 6.26 -27.04 -13.66
CA THR A 690 6.91 -26.45 -14.84
C THR A 690 6.66 -24.95 -15.00
N GLN A 691 5.74 -24.35 -14.25
CA GLN A 691 5.46 -22.91 -14.31
C GLN A 691 5.91 -22.23 -13.02
N SER A 692 6.86 -21.28 -13.14
CA SER A 692 7.50 -20.61 -12.01
C SER A 692 7.08 -19.14 -11.92
N TYR A 693 6.77 -18.68 -10.72
CA TYR A 693 6.84 -17.26 -10.39
C TYR A 693 8.30 -16.89 -10.09
N LEU A 694 8.78 -15.74 -10.55
CA LEU A 694 10.15 -15.27 -10.34
C LEU A 694 10.16 -13.99 -9.48
N LEU A 695 11.03 -13.94 -8.48
CA LEU A 695 11.20 -12.78 -7.60
C LEU A 695 12.70 -12.43 -7.47
N PRO A 696 13.17 -11.31 -8.03
CA PRO A 696 12.46 -10.43 -8.97
C PRO A 696 12.20 -11.13 -10.33
N ASP A 697 11.43 -10.50 -11.20
CA ASP A 697 11.34 -10.89 -12.61
C ASP A 697 12.73 -10.78 -13.26
N THR A 698 13.20 -11.87 -13.87
CA THR A 698 14.53 -11.98 -14.50
C THR A 698 14.55 -11.56 -15.96
N SER A 699 13.41 -11.17 -16.52
CA SER A 699 13.27 -10.69 -17.91
C SER A 699 14.22 -9.52 -18.19
N GLY A 700 15.07 -9.65 -19.22
CA GLY A 700 16.12 -8.65 -19.51
C GLY A 700 17.40 -8.79 -18.67
N GLY A 701 17.49 -9.78 -17.79
CA GLY A 701 18.69 -10.07 -16.98
C GLY A 701 18.76 -9.31 -15.66
N TYR A 702 17.62 -8.94 -15.07
CA TYR A 702 17.57 -8.33 -13.75
C TYR A 702 17.65 -9.39 -12.64
N PHE A 703 18.53 -9.16 -11.67
CA PHE A 703 18.69 -10.01 -10.49
C PHE A 703 18.79 -9.13 -9.24
N ASP A 704 18.44 -9.67 -8.08
CA ASP A 704 18.92 -9.10 -6.82
C ASP A 704 20.41 -9.46 -6.65
N ASP A 705 21.15 -8.61 -5.96
CA ASP A 705 22.54 -8.89 -5.60
C ASP A 705 22.88 -8.41 -4.19
N PHE A 706 23.97 -8.93 -3.66
CA PHE A 706 24.70 -8.37 -2.53
C PHE A 706 26.20 -8.68 -2.64
N GLU A 707 27.05 -7.90 -1.98
CA GLU A 707 28.51 -8.08 -1.95
C GLU A 707 29.08 -8.02 -0.53
N ILE A 708 30.10 -8.84 -0.28
CA ILE A 708 30.99 -8.67 0.87
C ILE A 708 32.10 -7.70 0.46
N LEU A 709 32.12 -6.52 1.07
CA LEU A 709 33.03 -5.43 0.77
C LEU A 709 34.34 -5.47 1.60
N PRO A 710 35.42 -4.81 1.12
CA PRO A 710 35.53 -4.11 -0.16
C PRO A 710 35.82 -5.04 -1.35
N GLY A 711 35.66 -4.53 -2.58
CA GLY A 711 35.81 -5.20 -3.87
C GLY A 711 37.26 -5.55 -4.24
N TRP A 712 37.92 -6.38 -3.43
CA TRP A 712 39.33 -6.74 -3.59
C TRP A 712 39.64 -7.47 -4.92
N ARG A 713 40.73 -7.06 -5.56
CA ARG A 713 41.24 -7.60 -6.83
C ARG A 713 42.77 -7.49 -6.95
N ASP A 714 43.35 -8.31 -7.82
CA ASP A 714 44.80 -8.32 -8.09
C ASP A 714 45.17 -7.22 -9.11
N ASP A 715 45.94 -6.22 -8.67
CA ASP A 715 46.58 -5.24 -9.54
C ASP A 715 48.10 -5.49 -9.59
N GLY A 716 48.52 -6.37 -10.50
CA GLY A 716 49.93 -6.61 -10.81
C GLY A 716 50.72 -7.35 -9.73
N GLY A 717 50.07 -8.18 -8.91
CA GLY A 717 50.64 -8.87 -7.76
C GLY A 717 50.49 -8.12 -6.44
N VAL A 718 49.67 -7.06 -6.42
CA VAL A 718 49.30 -6.30 -5.22
C VAL A 718 47.78 -6.28 -5.14
N TRP A 719 47.23 -6.79 -4.05
CA TRP A 719 45.80 -6.67 -3.78
C TRP A 719 45.42 -5.21 -3.60
N LYS A 720 44.32 -4.79 -4.23
CA LYS A 720 43.71 -3.46 -4.09
C LYS A 720 42.19 -3.56 -4.19
N TYR A 721 41.49 -2.52 -3.76
CA TYR A 721 40.05 -2.34 -3.93
C TYR A 721 39.74 -0.90 -4.40
N PRO A 722 38.52 -0.58 -4.88
CA PRO A 722 38.11 0.78 -5.17
C PRO A 722 38.45 1.76 -4.03
N CYS A 723 39.01 2.91 -4.38
CA CYS A 723 39.28 3.95 -3.38
C CYS A 723 38.04 4.63 -2.81
N PHE A 724 36.87 4.32 -3.36
CA PHE A 724 35.63 5.00 -3.08
C PHE A 724 34.51 4.03 -2.74
N LEU A 725 33.65 4.45 -1.81
CA LEU A 725 32.43 3.75 -1.44
C LEU A 725 31.21 4.62 -1.78
N GLU A 726 30.31 4.07 -2.57
CA GLU A 726 28.97 4.60 -2.80
C GLU A 726 27.97 3.92 -1.83
N ILE A 727 27.11 4.71 -1.19
CA ILE A 727 26.07 4.24 -0.27
C ILE A 727 24.72 4.69 -0.83
N GLU A 728 23.95 3.72 -1.30
CA GLU A 728 22.67 3.91 -1.99
C GLU A 728 21.52 3.56 -1.06
N THR A 729 20.51 4.42 -0.95
CA THR A 729 19.29 4.15 -0.16
C THR A 729 18.10 3.71 -1.02
N LEU A 730 18.18 3.85 -2.35
CA LEU A 730 17.11 3.51 -3.29
C LEU A 730 17.61 2.69 -4.49
N ARG A 731 17.45 1.36 -4.43
CA ARG A 731 17.85 0.42 -5.50
C ARG A 731 17.20 0.67 -6.88
N ARG A 732 16.21 1.56 -7.00
CA ARG A 732 15.54 1.93 -8.26
C ARG A 732 16.44 2.63 -9.29
N ALA A 733 17.66 3.04 -8.93
CA ALA A 733 18.54 3.85 -9.79
C ALA A 733 19.83 3.15 -10.29
N ARG A 734 19.95 1.81 -10.12
CA ARG A 734 21.18 1.01 -10.35
C ARG A 734 21.93 1.33 -11.66
N THR A 735 21.25 1.77 -12.73
CA THR A 735 21.93 2.09 -14.00
C THR A 735 22.60 3.47 -14.00
N LEU A 736 22.00 4.53 -13.42
CA LEU A 736 22.41 5.90 -13.71
C LEU A 736 23.70 6.32 -13.02
N ALA A 737 23.83 6.07 -11.70
CA ALA A 737 25.06 6.41 -10.98
C ALA A 737 26.23 5.53 -11.45
N GLN A 738 26.01 4.22 -11.61
CA GLN A 738 27.01 3.29 -12.14
C GLN A 738 27.50 3.70 -13.53
N ASP A 739 26.60 4.02 -14.47
CA ASP A 739 26.96 4.53 -15.80
C ASP A 739 27.74 5.86 -15.70
N ALA A 740 27.40 6.73 -14.75
CA ALA A 740 28.06 8.01 -14.55
C ALA A 740 29.48 7.88 -13.95
N PHE A 741 29.69 6.97 -13.00
CA PHE A 741 31.01 6.61 -12.46
C PHE A 741 31.89 5.93 -13.53
N ALA A 742 31.32 4.97 -14.27
CA ALA A 742 32.00 4.31 -15.38
C ALA A 742 32.39 5.31 -16.48
N MET A 743 31.49 6.23 -16.83
CA MET A 743 31.80 7.34 -17.75
C MET A 743 32.85 8.29 -17.17
N ALA A 744 32.83 8.54 -15.85
CA ALA A 744 33.80 9.40 -15.19
C ALA A 744 35.21 8.80 -15.19
N GLY A 745 35.33 7.47 -15.37
CA GLY A 745 36.59 6.73 -15.27
C GLY A 745 36.99 6.43 -13.83
N ILE A 746 36.00 6.42 -12.93
CA ILE A 746 36.15 6.22 -11.49
C ILE A 746 35.54 4.86 -11.14
N GLU A 747 36.25 4.12 -10.30
CA GLU A 747 35.78 2.82 -9.78
C GLU A 747 35.34 3.02 -8.32
N CYS A 748 34.14 2.58 -8.00
CA CYS A 748 33.55 2.56 -6.65
C CYS A 748 33.23 1.12 -6.24
N ASP A 749 33.28 0.86 -4.93
CA ASP A 749 32.46 -0.18 -4.31
C ASP A 749 31.07 0.41 -4.02
N GLN A 750 30.02 -0.39 -4.12
CA GLN A 750 28.65 0.01 -3.78
C GLN A 750 28.17 -0.72 -2.53
N PHE A 751 27.44 -0.01 -1.68
CA PHE A 751 26.74 -0.54 -0.53
C PHE A 751 25.24 -0.18 -0.62
N ASP A 752 24.41 -1.17 -0.95
CA ASP A 752 22.96 -1.12 -0.94
C ASP A 752 22.45 -1.02 0.53
N TYR A 753 22.23 0.20 1.02
CA TYR A 753 21.64 0.44 2.33
C TYR A 753 20.11 0.31 2.28
N ARG A 754 19.65 -0.95 2.28
CA ARG A 754 18.23 -1.32 2.20
C ARG A 754 17.48 -0.82 3.45
N ALA A 755 16.40 -0.07 3.21
CA ALA A 755 15.92 0.97 4.12
C ALA A 755 15.48 0.49 5.53
N PRO A 756 15.75 1.29 6.59
CA PRO A 756 15.43 0.92 7.96
C PRO A 756 14.02 1.29 8.45
N CYS A 757 13.27 2.13 7.72
CA CYS A 757 12.08 2.84 8.23
C CYS A 757 10.91 1.93 8.66
N LEU A 758 10.79 0.71 8.12
CA LEU A 758 9.75 -0.27 8.49
C LEU A 758 10.23 -1.36 9.48
N CYS A 759 11.54 -1.49 9.70
CA CYS A 759 12.13 -2.60 10.48
C CYS A 759 12.87 -2.14 11.76
N GLY A 760 13.37 -0.90 11.81
CA GLY A 760 13.77 -0.21 13.03
C GLY A 760 15.02 -0.72 13.77
N THR A 761 15.83 -1.63 13.19
CA THR A 761 16.94 -2.29 13.92
C THR A 761 18.22 -2.59 13.11
N ALA A 762 18.60 -1.77 12.13
CA ALA A 762 19.82 -2.02 11.31
C ALA A 762 20.56 -0.73 10.90
N PRO A 763 21.34 -0.09 11.80
CA PRO A 763 22.22 1.01 11.42
C PRO A 763 23.35 0.53 10.51
N LEU A 764 23.90 1.41 9.68
CA LEU A 764 25.15 1.18 8.95
C LEU A 764 26.35 1.06 9.91
N ASN A 765 26.32 1.81 11.02
CA ASN A 765 27.40 1.85 12.00
C ASN A 765 27.46 0.59 12.88
N ARG A 766 28.45 -0.27 12.60
CA ARG A 766 28.75 -1.49 13.37
C ARG A 766 29.74 -1.26 14.52
N THR A 767 30.34 -0.08 14.65
CA THR A 767 31.29 0.25 15.74
C THR A 767 30.58 0.54 17.06
N LEU A 768 29.39 1.14 17.02
CA LEU A 768 28.63 1.52 18.22
C LEU A 768 27.68 0.42 18.70
N ASP A 769 27.15 -0.41 17.80
CA ASP A 769 26.33 -1.56 18.16
C ASP A 769 26.97 -2.91 17.79
N PRO A 770 27.51 -3.67 18.76
CA PRO A 770 28.15 -4.96 18.53
C PRO A 770 27.16 -6.09 18.26
N ARG A 771 25.86 -5.80 18.14
CA ARG A 771 24.83 -6.77 17.76
C ARG A 771 24.53 -6.70 16.26
N ASN A 772 24.71 -5.53 15.65
CA ASN A 772 24.57 -5.36 14.21
C ASN A 772 25.62 -6.18 13.48
N THR A 773 25.19 -6.94 12.47
CA THR A 773 26.05 -7.84 11.68
C THR A 773 26.19 -7.40 10.22
N ASN A 774 25.30 -6.56 9.66
CA ASN A 774 25.52 -5.96 8.32
C ASN A 774 25.79 -4.46 8.41
N GLY A 775 26.76 -4.01 7.61
CA GLY A 775 27.34 -2.67 7.71
C GLY A 775 28.82 -2.71 8.10
N MET A 776 29.35 -1.57 8.52
CA MET A 776 30.80 -1.35 8.58
C MET A 776 31.24 -0.73 9.91
N THR A 777 32.48 -1.02 10.28
CA THR A 777 33.15 -0.27 11.35
C THR A 777 33.80 1.00 10.80
N VAL A 778 34.03 1.99 11.68
CA VAL A 778 34.77 3.21 11.33
C VAL A 778 36.10 2.89 10.63
N LEU A 779 36.83 1.85 11.07
CA LEU A 779 38.13 1.50 10.49
C LEU A 779 38.04 0.82 9.12
N GLN A 780 36.95 0.08 8.84
CA GLN A 780 36.67 -0.42 7.50
C GLN A 780 36.32 0.73 6.55
N LEU A 781 35.56 1.73 7.03
CA LEU A 781 35.25 2.95 6.27
C LEU A 781 36.49 3.82 6.03
N LEU A 782 37.41 3.91 7.01
CA LEU A 782 38.71 4.58 6.88
C LEU A 782 39.64 3.95 5.82
N GLY A 783 39.30 2.75 5.33
CA GLY A 783 39.95 2.14 4.17
C GLY A 783 39.72 2.92 2.86
N TYR A 784 38.58 3.60 2.73
CA TYR A 784 38.22 4.35 1.54
C TYR A 784 38.73 5.80 1.63
N ARG A 785 39.25 6.32 0.51
CA ARG A 785 39.64 7.73 0.38
C ARG A 785 38.44 8.66 0.29
N GLY A 786 37.33 8.21 -0.28
CA GLY A 786 36.10 8.98 -0.35
C GLY A 786 34.83 8.16 -0.21
N VAL A 787 33.78 8.81 0.27
CA VAL A 787 32.45 8.22 0.49
C VAL A 787 31.39 9.09 -0.19
N TRP A 788 30.52 8.48 -0.98
CA TRP A 788 29.36 9.09 -1.63
C TRP A 788 28.08 8.54 -1.01
N VAL A 789 27.15 9.41 -0.61
CA VAL A 789 25.89 9.02 0.02
C VAL A 789 24.72 9.61 -0.74
N HIS A 790 23.86 8.74 -1.27
CA HIS A 790 22.65 9.12 -2.02
C HIS A 790 21.40 8.83 -1.17
N THR A 791 20.71 9.90 -0.74
CA THR A 791 19.50 9.81 0.11
C THR A 791 18.18 9.77 -0.67
N GLY A 792 18.22 10.10 -1.97
CA GLY A 792 17.05 10.08 -2.85
C GLY A 792 15.86 10.88 -2.31
N GLN A 793 14.64 10.45 -2.66
CA GLN A 793 13.40 11.04 -2.17
C GLN A 793 12.88 10.37 -0.89
N TYR A 794 13.34 9.16 -0.53
CA TYR A 794 12.76 8.35 0.57
C TYR A 794 13.78 7.70 1.52
N GLY A 795 15.09 7.94 1.36
CA GLY A 795 16.12 7.37 2.24
C GLY A 795 16.18 8.03 3.62
N GLU A 796 16.35 7.21 4.66
CA GLU A 796 16.56 7.63 6.05
C GLU A 796 17.77 6.90 6.66
N PHE A 797 18.55 7.62 7.48
CA PHE A 797 19.72 7.10 8.21
C PHE A 797 19.50 7.19 9.72
N PHE A 798 20.09 6.27 10.49
CA PHE A 798 20.06 6.33 11.95
C PHE A 798 21.02 7.38 12.51
N PRO A 799 20.82 7.83 13.77
CA PRO A 799 21.77 8.69 14.46
C PRO A 799 23.21 8.17 14.44
N ASP A 800 23.37 6.87 14.69
CA ASP A 800 24.66 6.19 14.76
C ASP A 800 25.41 6.24 13.41
N ASP A 801 24.71 6.37 12.28
CA ASP A 801 25.31 6.43 10.94
C ASP A 801 25.98 7.79 10.69
N PHE A 802 25.36 8.88 11.18
CA PHE A 802 26.00 10.19 11.17
C PHE A 802 27.22 10.24 12.11
N GLU A 803 27.21 9.48 13.22
CA GLU A 803 28.42 9.31 14.04
C GLU A 803 29.53 8.53 13.29
N LEU A 804 29.19 7.53 12.48
CA LEU A 804 30.16 6.82 11.62
C LEU A 804 30.83 7.75 10.60
N PHE A 805 30.06 8.59 9.90
CA PHE A 805 30.60 9.55 8.93
C PHE A 805 31.42 10.67 9.60
N SER A 806 31.00 11.15 10.77
CA SER A 806 31.76 12.13 11.56
C SER A 806 33.08 11.54 12.09
N ASP A 807 33.06 10.31 12.60
CA ASP A 807 34.27 9.60 13.05
C ASP A 807 35.21 9.33 11.84
N TYR A 808 34.70 8.98 10.66
CA TYR A 808 35.49 8.85 9.42
C TYR A 808 36.25 10.14 9.05
N LEU A 809 35.59 11.29 9.10
CA LEU A 809 36.23 12.58 8.79
C LEU A 809 37.26 13.02 9.85
N THR A 810 37.05 12.69 11.13
CA THR A 810 37.80 13.25 12.27
C THR A 810 38.74 12.26 12.99
N ALA A 811 38.81 11.00 12.56
CA ALA A 811 39.74 10.02 13.13
C ALA A 811 41.21 10.36 12.81
N GLY A 812 42.05 10.45 13.86
CA GLY A 812 43.48 10.73 13.77
C GLY A 812 44.36 9.49 13.52
N VAL A 813 43.81 8.42 12.94
CA VAL A 813 44.47 7.13 12.68
C VAL A 813 44.27 6.69 11.23
N CYS A 814 45.08 5.74 10.76
CA CYS A 814 45.10 5.20 9.40
C CYS A 814 45.43 6.28 8.35
N GLY A 815 46.70 6.69 8.34
CA GLY A 815 47.22 7.69 7.39
C GLY A 815 46.84 9.15 7.68
N THR A 816 47.44 10.06 6.90
CA THR A 816 47.20 11.52 6.96
C THR A 816 46.61 12.08 5.67
N ASP A 817 46.22 11.18 4.77
CA ASP A 817 45.74 11.52 3.45
C ASP A 817 44.38 12.22 3.52
N ARG A 818 44.06 13.00 2.49
CA ARG A 818 42.79 13.73 2.48
C ARG A 818 41.63 12.77 2.27
N ARG A 819 40.58 12.93 3.08
CA ARG A 819 39.31 12.19 2.96
C ARG A 819 38.24 13.03 2.25
N GLY A 820 37.38 12.36 1.48
CA GLY A 820 36.22 12.96 0.84
C GLY A 820 34.89 12.43 1.41
N LEU A 821 33.91 13.29 1.67
CA LEU A 821 32.54 12.86 1.93
C LEU A 821 31.55 13.72 1.15
N ILE A 822 30.66 13.08 0.41
CA ILE A 822 29.61 13.74 -0.36
C ILE A 822 28.26 13.22 0.10
N PHE A 823 27.35 14.13 0.43
CA PHE A 823 25.93 13.83 0.64
C PHE A 823 25.10 14.49 -0.45
N SER A 824 24.30 13.68 -1.15
CA SER A 824 23.42 14.14 -2.23
C SER A 824 21.96 13.80 -1.88
N GLY A 825 21.13 14.85 -1.76
CA GLY A 825 19.67 14.73 -1.67
C GLY A 825 19.04 15.48 -0.48
N PRO A 826 17.74 15.78 -0.57
CA PRO A 826 17.02 16.66 0.36
C PRO A 826 16.85 16.05 1.76
N ARG A 827 16.69 14.73 1.87
CA ARG A 827 16.29 14.04 3.11
C ARG A 827 17.43 13.77 4.08
N ALA A 828 18.68 14.06 3.68
CA ALA A 828 19.85 13.97 4.55
C ALA A 828 19.69 14.73 5.88
N ILE A 829 18.95 15.85 5.90
CA ILE A 829 18.76 16.71 7.09
C ILE A 829 17.29 16.78 7.55
N SER A 830 16.31 16.30 6.77
CA SER A 830 14.88 16.51 7.05
C SER A 830 14.12 15.34 7.68
N GLY A 831 14.76 14.17 7.83
CA GLY A 831 14.19 13.07 8.63
C GLY A 831 13.87 13.52 10.06
N GLY A 832 12.75 13.05 10.63
CA GLY A 832 12.15 13.58 11.88
C GLY A 832 12.99 13.47 13.17
N TYR A 833 14.24 13.02 13.06
CA TYR A 833 15.21 12.91 14.14
C TYR A 833 16.34 13.92 13.92
N TRP A 834 16.59 14.79 14.91
CA TRP A 834 17.60 15.85 14.89
C TRP A 834 19.06 15.36 14.89
N SER A 835 19.32 14.13 14.44
CA SER A 835 20.55 13.39 14.71
C SER A 835 21.71 13.71 13.77
N GLY A 836 21.45 14.07 12.51
CA GLY A 836 22.51 14.46 11.56
C GLY A 836 23.01 15.89 11.76
N VAL A 837 22.24 16.78 12.40
CA VAL A 837 22.50 18.23 12.45
C VAL A 837 23.89 18.59 12.99
N SER A 838 24.41 17.83 13.95
CA SER A 838 25.76 18.05 14.47
C SER A 838 26.84 17.86 13.39
N MET A 839 26.70 16.83 12.54
CA MET A 839 27.66 16.53 11.47
C MET A 839 27.56 17.58 10.35
N PHE A 840 26.33 17.94 9.95
CA PHE A 840 26.14 18.93 8.90
C PHE A 840 26.69 20.30 9.30
N ASN A 841 26.45 20.75 10.54
CA ASN A 841 26.99 22.02 11.03
C ASN A 841 28.52 21.98 11.18
N ASN A 842 29.09 20.98 11.88
CA ASN A 842 30.51 21.03 12.26
C ASN A 842 31.46 20.53 11.15
N GLU A 843 31.13 19.42 10.49
CA GLU A 843 32.00 18.77 9.49
C GLU A 843 31.62 19.14 8.05
N MET A 844 30.34 19.36 7.73
CA MET A 844 29.92 19.82 6.38
C MET A 844 29.74 21.34 6.25
N GLY A 845 29.78 22.08 7.35
CA GLY A 845 29.68 23.54 7.34
C GLY A 845 28.36 24.08 6.79
N ALA A 846 27.23 23.39 7.04
CA ALA A 846 25.93 23.73 6.48
C ALA A 846 24.80 23.68 7.53
N GLU A 847 23.82 24.59 7.38
CA GLU A 847 22.53 24.56 8.08
C GLU A 847 21.37 24.47 7.06
N LEU A 848 20.38 23.61 7.34
CA LEU A 848 19.15 23.50 6.54
C LEU A 848 18.28 24.75 6.72
N VAL A 849 17.90 25.38 5.62
CA VAL A 849 16.95 26.50 5.55
C VAL A 849 15.54 26.00 5.25
N SER A 850 15.41 25.07 4.30
CA SER A 850 14.17 24.38 3.91
C SER A 850 14.54 23.02 3.31
N ASP A 851 13.72 21.98 3.49
CA ASP A 851 13.85 20.73 2.72
C ASP A 851 13.10 20.77 1.37
N ASP A 852 12.44 21.89 1.09
CA ASP A 852 11.63 22.14 -0.10
C ASP A 852 11.92 23.52 -0.71
N TYR A 853 12.64 23.52 -1.84
CA TYR A 853 12.88 24.68 -2.70
C TYR A 853 11.60 25.22 -3.34
N ARG A 854 10.67 24.37 -3.80
CA ARG A 854 9.42 24.80 -4.46
C ARG A 854 8.57 25.61 -3.49
N GLY A 855 8.32 25.08 -2.29
CA GLY A 855 7.59 25.78 -1.23
C GLY A 855 8.28 27.06 -0.73
N LEU A 856 9.61 27.14 -0.77
CA LEU A 856 10.36 28.35 -0.38
C LEU A 856 10.35 29.44 -1.45
N SER A 857 10.44 29.06 -2.73
CA SER A 857 10.69 29.98 -3.86
C SER A 857 9.44 30.34 -4.66
N GLY A 858 8.40 29.50 -4.61
CA GLY A 858 7.27 29.56 -5.56
C GLY A 858 7.70 29.28 -7.01
N ASP A 859 8.82 28.59 -7.22
CA ASP A 859 9.27 28.14 -8.53
C ASP A 859 8.63 26.80 -8.89
N GLU A 860 7.87 26.77 -9.99
CA GLU A 860 7.23 25.56 -10.51
C GLU A 860 7.81 25.15 -11.87
N ASN A 861 8.96 25.73 -12.26
CA ASN A 861 9.62 25.33 -13.50
C ASN A 861 10.11 23.88 -13.39
N PHE A 862 9.84 23.08 -14.42
CA PHE A 862 10.28 21.68 -14.52
C PHE A 862 11.80 21.50 -14.40
N CYS A 863 12.57 22.53 -14.79
CA CYS A 863 14.02 22.59 -14.62
C CYS A 863 14.39 23.77 -13.71
N VAL A 864 15.09 23.49 -12.62
CA VAL A 864 15.69 24.52 -11.77
C VAL A 864 17.11 24.79 -12.24
N ARG A 865 17.41 26.06 -12.53
CA ARG A 865 18.76 26.46 -12.86
C ARG A 865 19.65 26.45 -11.63
N LEU A 866 20.81 25.83 -11.79
CA LEU A 866 21.94 25.91 -10.85
C LEU A 866 22.91 26.95 -11.40
N GLU A 867 23.25 27.97 -10.60
CA GLU A 867 24.21 29.00 -10.97
C GLU A 867 25.23 29.25 -9.84
N ALA A 868 26.32 29.95 -10.15
CA ALA A 868 27.33 30.33 -9.18
C ALA A 868 26.82 31.50 -8.30
N PRO A 869 26.99 31.47 -6.96
CA PRO A 869 26.40 32.46 -6.05
C PRO A 869 26.79 33.91 -6.33
N SER A 870 25.83 34.84 -6.11
CA SER A 870 26.06 36.30 -6.17
C SER A 870 27.10 36.78 -5.14
N GLY A 871 28.37 36.75 -5.53
CA GLY A 871 29.52 37.13 -4.70
C GLY A 871 30.78 36.29 -4.97
N GLY A 872 30.62 35.16 -5.66
CA GLY A 872 31.66 34.14 -5.88
C GLY A 872 31.54 33.02 -4.84
N GLY A 873 31.28 31.80 -5.32
CA GLY A 873 31.42 30.57 -4.55
C GLY A 873 32.86 30.05 -4.55
N GLU A 874 33.03 28.78 -4.19
CA GLU A 874 34.31 28.09 -4.34
C GLU A 874 34.67 27.84 -5.82
N ALA A 875 35.94 27.48 -6.07
CA ALA A 875 36.42 27.13 -7.42
C ALA A 875 36.05 25.69 -7.86
N TYR A 876 35.06 25.07 -7.20
CA TYR A 876 34.60 23.72 -7.49
C TYR A 876 33.85 23.71 -8.83
N GLY A 877 34.28 22.84 -9.76
CA GLY A 877 33.65 22.71 -11.08
C GLY A 877 33.80 23.93 -12.00
N THR A 878 34.81 24.78 -11.81
CA THR A 878 34.97 26.02 -12.59
C THR A 878 35.86 25.85 -13.85
N ASP A 879 35.42 25.03 -14.80
CA ASP A 879 35.93 25.06 -16.19
C ASP A 879 35.20 26.12 -17.05
N HIS A 880 34.00 26.54 -16.64
CA HIS A 880 33.17 27.50 -17.37
C HIS A 880 33.54 28.98 -17.12
N SER A 881 34.15 29.60 -18.14
CA SER A 881 34.52 31.03 -18.19
C SER A 881 33.33 32.02 -18.31
N GLY A 882 32.24 31.79 -17.57
CA GLY A 882 30.99 32.56 -17.70
C GLY A 882 30.00 32.52 -16.52
N GLY A 883 30.16 31.64 -15.52
CA GLY A 883 29.28 31.60 -14.34
C GLY A 883 27.98 30.80 -14.46
N THR A 884 27.80 30.04 -15.54
CA THR A 884 26.65 29.14 -15.77
C THR A 884 27.15 27.70 -15.83
N TYR A 885 26.51 26.79 -15.10
CA TYR A 885 26.77 25.34 -15.21
C TYR A 885 25.99 24.75 -16.39
N SER A 886 26.47 23.62 -16.95
CA SER A 886 25.90 22.99 -18.15
C SER A 886 24.71 22.05 -17.88
N TYR A 887 24.20 22.04 -16.65
CA TYR A 887 23.11 21.19 -16.17
C TYR A 887 22.27 21.94 -15.12
N GLY A 888 21.05 21.47 -14.92
CA GLY A 888 20.13 21.92 -13.86
C GLY A 888 19.60 20.74 -13.06
N ALA A 889 18.71 21.01 -12.12
CA ALA A 889 17.94 19.98 -11.41
C ALA A 889 16.54 19.86 -12.04
N PHE A 890 16.21 18.70 -12.62
CA PHE A 890 14.90 18.45 -13.23
C PHE A 890 13.91 17.89 -12.20
N GLY A 891 12.62 18.09 -12.45
CA GLY A 891 11.55 17.59 -11.57
C GLY A 891 11.24 18.55 -10.42
N ASN A 892 11.11 19.85 -10.70
CA ASN A 892 10.60 20.84 -9.74
C ASN A 892 9.20 21.37 -10.12
N GLY A 893 8.68 20.91 -11.25
CA GLY A 893 7.34 21.23 -11.75
C GLY A 893 6.60 19.97 -12.12
N CYS A 894 5.27 20.09 -12.20
CA CYS A 894 4.36 18.99 -12.55
C CYS A 894 4.75 18.36 -13.90
N PRO A 895 4.68 17.02 -14.07
CA PRO A 895 4.13 16.02 -13.15
C PRO A 895 5.19 15.26 -12.31
N ASP A 896 6.45 15.70 -12.30
CA ASP A 896 7.54 15.00 -11.60
C ASP A 896 8.07 15.82 -10.41
N PRO A 897 7.30 16.10 -9.34
CA PRO A 897 7.80 16.93 -8.24
C PRO A 897 8.81 16.19 -7.36
N HIS A 898 9.97 16.81 -7.19
CA HIS A 898 11.05 16.35 -6.32
C HIS A 898 11.39 17.44 -5.30
N ARG A 899 11.62 17.03 -4.04
CA ARG A 899 12.08 17.95 -3.00
C ARG A 899 13.56 18.27 -3.22
N PHE A 900 13.91 19.55 -3.16
CA PHE A 900 15.30 20.01 -3.17
C PHE A 900 15.61 20.80 -1.91
N GLY A 901 16.63 20.38 -1.16
CA GLY A 901 17.05 21.01 0.08
C GLY A 901 17.76 22.33 -0.16
N VAL A 902 17.39 23.37 0.59
CA VAL A 902 18.01 24.69 0.55
C VAL A 902 18.83 24.89 1.82
N PHE A 903 20.10 25.30 1.66
CA PHE A 903 21.05 25.43 2.76
C PHE A 903 21.55 26.87 2.96
N SER A 904 22.20 27.09 4.10
CA SER A 904 23.05 28.25 4.37
C SER A 904 24.41 27.81 4.94
N PRO A 905 25.50 28.57 4.71
CA PRO A 905 26.83 28.17 5.17
C PRO A 905 26.99 28.43 6.67
N PHE A 906 27.61 27.48 7.37
CA PHE A 906 27.91 27.52 8.79
C PHE A 906 29.41 27.31 9.03
N GLY A 907 29.97 27.99 10.03
CA GLY A 907 31.37 27.82 10.42
C GLY A 907 32.35 28.19 9.29
N SER A 908 33.03 27.18 8.75
CA SER A 908 33.98 27.31 7.63
C SER A 908 33.39 26.91 6.27
N GLY A 909 32.15 26.42 6.22
CA GLY A 909 31.50 26.04 4.97
C GLY A 909 31.31 27.23 4.04
N VAL A 910 31.40 26.95 2.74
CA VAL A 910 31.24 27.93 1.66
C VAL A 910 30.15 27.44 0.72
N GLY A 911 29.19 28.30 0.42
CA GLY A 911 28.16 27.99 -0.55
C GLY A 911 28.73 28.01 -1.97
N ASN A 912 28.53 26.92 -2.71
CA ASN A 912 29.12 26.72 -4.04
C ASN A 912 28.12 26.90 -5.18
N ARG A 913 26.84 26.54 -4.96
CA ARG A 913 25.76 26.70 -5.94
C ARG A 913 24.52 27.30 -5.30
N VAL A 914 23.74 28.02 -6.08
CA VAL A 914 22.40 28.51 -5.71
C VAL A 914 21.37 27.99 -6.69
N TYR A 915 20.13 27.78 -6.22
CA TYR A 915 18.97 27.65 -7.09
C TYR A 915 18.57 29.04 -7.58
N VAL A 916 18.36 29.19 -8.88
CA VAL A 916 17.87 30.43 -9.50
C VAL A 916 16.49 30.19 -10.08
N ASN A 917 15.48 30.84 -9.50
CA ASN A 917 14.13 30.85 -10.04
C ASN A 917 14.12 31.52 -11.41
N GLU A 918 13.77 30.78 -12.46
CA GLU A 918 13.88 31.28 -13.84
C GLU A 918 12.98 32.49 -14.12
N THR A 919 11.82 32.52 -13.48
CA THR A 919 10.73 33.46 -13.72
C THR A 919 11.03 34.85 -13.15
N ASN A 920 11.74 34.92 -12.02
CA ASN A 920 11.99 36.17 -11.29
C ASN A 920 13.49 36.48 -11.02
N GLY A 921 14.40 35.53 -11.26
CA GLY A 921 15.84 35.66 -11.03
C GLY A 921 16.24 35.67 -9.55
N MET A 922 15.41 35.13 -8.65
CA MET A 922 15.71 35.04 -7.23
C MET A 922 16.64 33.87 -6.92
N GLU A 923 17.76 34.16 -6.26
CA GLU A 923 18.58 33.16 -5.57
C GLU A 923 17.93 32.83 -4.22
N THR A 924 17.54 31.57 -3.98
CA THR A 924 17.00 31.15 -2.68
C THR A 924 17.99 30.23 -1.96
N GLY A 925 18.82 30.82 -1.09
CA GLY A 925 19.85 30.09 -0.36
C GLY A 925 20.83 29.36 -1.28
N PHE A 926 21.45 28.30 -0.78
CA PHE A 926 22.41 27.50 -1.52
C PHE A 926 21.87 26.10 -1.81
N ALA A 927 22.06 25.67 -3.06
CA ALA A 927 21.81 24.31 -3.55
C ALA A 927 22.96 23.36 -3.21
N GLN A 928 24.18 23.88 -3.07
CA GLN A 928 25.37 23.13 -2.70
C GLN A 928 26.22 23.90 -1.69
N ILE A 929 26.62 23.24 -0.60
CA ILE A 929 27.65 23.72 0.34
C ILE A 929 28.88 22.82 0.21
N VAL A 930 30.08 23.40 0.31
CA VAL A 930 31.34 22.67 0.42
C VAL A 930 32.13 23.13 1.63
N ASN A 931 32.94 22.25 2.23
CA ASN A 931 33.75 22.59 3.41
C ASN A 931 35.12 21.89 3.38
N GLU A 932 36.13 22.45 4.05
CA GLU A 932 37.48 21.89 4.15
C GLU A 932 38.00 21.91 5.61
N GLY A 933 38.35 20.71 6.12
CA GLY A 933 39.16 20.55 7.32
C GLY A 933 40.64 20.49 6.94
N VAL A 934 41.46 21.41 7.50
CA VAL A 934 42.91 21.55 7.16
C VAL A 934 43.84 21.11 8.29
N SER A 935 43.44 21.33 9.55
CA SER A 935 44.20 20.89 10.72
C SER A 935 43.30 20.89 11.97
N PRO A 936 43.38 19.86 12.83
CA PRO A 936 44.26 18.69 12.74
C PRO A 936 43.74 17.59 11.78
N TYR A 937 42.53 17.72 11.24
CA TYR A 937 41.97 16.82 10.23
C TYR A 937 42.26 17.31 8.81
N ASN A 938 42.25 16.39 7.85
CA ASN A 938 42.48 16.65 6.43
C ASN A 938 41.31 16.06 5.63
N PHE A 939 40.26 16.85 5.41
CA PHE A 939 39.09 16.39 4.66
C PHE A 939 38.48 17.49 3.82
N ARG A 940 37.73 17.10 2.80
CA ARG A 940 36.85 17.99 2.02
C ARG A 940 35.48 17.35 1.89
N THR A 941 34.42 18.14 2.08
CA THR A 941 33.04 17.66 2.02
C THR A 941 32.20 18.46 1.03
N VAL A 942 31.17 17.80 0.48
CA VAL A 942 30.21 18.35 -0.47
C VAL A 942 28.80 17.95 -0.02
N LEU A 943 27.90 18.91 0.09
CA LEU A 943 26.50 18.68 0.43
C LEU A 943 25.62 19.28 -0.66
N ASP A 944 24.87 18.44 -1.37
CA ASP A 944 23.94 18.81 -2.44
C ASP A 944 22.48 18.63 -2.01
N GLY A 945 21.67 19.66 -2.25
CA GLY A 945 20.27 19.70 -1.87
C GLY A 945 19.35 18.98 -2.85
N ALA A 946 19.75 18.93 -4.12
CA ALA A 946 19.16 18.06 -5.12
C ALA A 946 19.93 16.73 -5.14
N SER A 947 19.21 15.60 -5.21
CA SER A 947 19.88 14.32 -5.46
C SER A 947 20.51 14.33 -6.84
N TRP A 948 21.70 13.75 -7.00
CA TRP A 948 22.37 13.67 -8.29
C TRP A 948 21.54 12.91 -9.35
N TYR A 949 20.64 12.02 -8.93
CA TYR A 949 19.63 11.40 -9.81
C TYR A 949 18.73 12.39 -10.55
N TYR A 950 18.58 13.60 -10.01
CA TYR A 950 17.75 14.66 -10.56
C TYR A 950 18.57 15.70 -11.35
N LEU A 951 19.86 15.47 -11.60
CA LEU A 951 20.65 16.33 -12.48
C LEU A 951 20.46 15.96 -13.95
N ALA A 952 20.32 16.99 -14.79
CA ALA A 952 20.12 16.86 -16.22
C ALA A 952 20.89 17.94 -17.00
N GLY A 953 21.59 17.54 -18.06
CA GLY A 953 22.22 18.47 -18.99
C GLY A 953 21.21 19.42 -19.66
N GLN A 954 21.65 20.63 -20.03
CA GLN A 954 20.78 21.60 -20.68
C GLN A 954 20.41 21.21 -22.12
N ASP A 955 19.14 21.38 -22.48
CA ASP A 955 18.60 21.17 -23.82
C ASP A 955 18.89 22.39 -24.74
N THR A 956 18.44 22.32 -26.00
CA THR A 956 18.64 23.41 -26.97
C THR A 956 17.89 24.70 -26.66
N ASN A 957 16.97 24.69 -25.69
CA ASN A 957 16.16 25.82 -25.25
C ASN A 957 16.65 26.40 -23.91
N GLY A 958 17.58 25.71 -23.22
CA GLY A 958 18.10 26.06 -21.90
C GLY A 958 17.39 25.37 -20.72
N GLY A 959 16.42 24.49 -20.99
CA GLY A 959 15.76 23.67 -19.97
C GLY A 959 16.51 22.34 -19.72
N CYS A 960 15.96 21.49 -18.86
CA CYS A 960 16.60 20.22 -18.49
C CYS A 960 16.26 19.11 -19.51
N SER A 961 17.28 18.41 -20.00
CA SER A 961 17.11 17.26 -20.89
C SER A 961 16.75 15.99 -20.09
N ILE A 962 15.57 15.41 -20.37
CA ILE A 962 15.14 14.13 -19.79
C ILE A 962 15.82 12.91 -20.43
N ASP A 963 16.60 13.10 -21.49
CA ASP A 963 17.35 12.03 -22.16
C ASP A 963 18.36 11.38 -21.20
N TYR A 964 18.36 10.05 -21.19
CA TYR A 964 19.17 9.26 -20.26
C TYR A 964 20.67 9.55 -20.38
N ALA A 965 21.19 9.65 -21.61
CA ALA A 965 22.61 9.95 -21.83
C ALA A 965 22.98 11.36 -21.35
N SER A 966 22.10 12.34 -21.55
CA SER A 966 22.24 13.73 -21.06
C SER A 966 22.27 13.81 -19.52
N ARG A 967 21.54 12.93 -18.83
CA ARG A 967 21.55 12.82 -17.35
C ARG A 967 22.82 12.14 -16.84
N VAL A 968 23.23 11.02 -17.46
CA VAL A 968 24.49 10.34 -17.15
C VAL A 968 25.68 11.28 -17.35
N GLU A 969 25.70 12.07 -18.42
CA GLU A 969 26.77 13.06 -18.67
C GLU A 969 26.80 14.16 -17.58
N ALA A 970 25.64 14.68 -17.16
CA ALA A 970 25.56 15.69 -16.09
C ALA A 970 26.12 15.15 -14.76
N VAL A 971 25.70 13.96 -14.34
CA VAL A 971 26.20 13.32 -13.10
C VAL A 971 27.67 12.94 -13.23
N SER A 972 28.12 12.45 -14.39
CA SER A 972 29.54 12.13 -14.63
C SER A 972 30.44 13.36 -14.52
N ASN A 973 29.98 14.51 -15.03
CA ASN A 973 30.69 15.78 -14.90
C ASN A 973 30.73 16.28 -13.45
N GLU A 974 29.64 16.10 -12.69
CA GLU A 974 29.61 16.39 -11.25
C GLU A 974 30.62 15.52 -10.47
N ILE A 975 30.61 14.21 -10.69
CA ILE A 975 31.54 13.25 -10.08
C ILE A 975 33.00 13.68 -10.34
N ARG A 976 33.35 14.03 -11.58
CA ARG A 976 34.71 14.50 -11.91
C ARG A 976 35.05 15.80 -11.19
N ALA A 977 34.17 16.80 -11.23
CA ALA A 977 34.38 18.07 -10.53
C ALA A 977 34.58 17.86 -9.02
N ALA A 978 33.83 16.93 -8.42
CA ALA A 978 33.95 16.57 -7.02
C ALA A 978 35.32 15.96 -6.69
N VAL A 979 35.74 14.94 -7.45
CA VAL A 979 37.01 14.25 -7.23
C VAL A 979 38.21 15.16 -7.50
N GLU A 980 38.16 15.95 -8.57
CA GLU A 980 39.19 16.94 -8.88
C GLU A 980 39.30 18.02 -7.80
N TRP A 981 38.19 18.48 -7.22
CA TRP A 981 38.24 19.45 -6.12
C TRP A 981 38.68 18.82 -4.80
N ILE A 982 38.23 17.61 -4.46
CA ILE A 982 38.61 16.95 -3.20
C ILE A 982 40.10 16.63 -3.20
N TYR A 983 40.62 15.89 -4.18
CA TYR A 983 42.01 15.37 -4.16
C TYR A 983 42.98 16.23 -4.98
N GLY A 984 42.51 16.83 -6.08
CA GLY A 984 43.36 17.49 -7.07
C GLY A 984 43.68 16.59 -8.26
N VAL A 985 43.86 17.19 -9.44
CA VAL A 985 44.04 16.48 -10.73
C VAL A 985 45.26 15.54 -10.80
N ASP A 986 46.27 15.74 -9.95
CA ASP A 986 47.48 14.91 -9.90
C ASP A 986 47.38 13.76 -8.86
N ASP A 987 46.35 13.72 -8.02
CA ASP A 987 46.18 12.78 -6.88
C ASP A 987 44.82 12.05 -6.90
N ILE A 988 44.23 11.86 -8.09
CA ILE A 988 42.96 11.12 -8.26
C ILE A 988 43.19 9.63 -7.92
N PRO A 989 42.59 9.10 -6.83
CA PRO A 989 42.88 7.76 -6.38
C PRO A 989 41.79 6.79 -6.88
N THR A 990 42.11 5.82 -7.74
CA THR A 990 41.13 4.84 -8.25
C THR A 990 41.17 3.50 -7.50
N LEU A 991 42.38 2.99 -7.22
CA LEU A 991 42.59 1.74 -6.51
C LEU A 991 43.49 1.93 -5.28
N CYS A 992 42.98 1.53 -4.12
CA CYS A 992 43.59 1.74 -2.82
C CYS A 992 44.09 0.44 -2.19
N VAL A 993 45.09 0.59 -1.34
CA VAL A 993 45.48 -0.39 -0.32
C VAL A 993 45.00 0.15 1.03
N ASP A 994 44.71 -0.73 1.98
CA ASP A 994 44.23 -0.29 3.30
C ASP A 994 45.30 0.55 4.04
N PRO A 995 45.04 1.83 4.37
CA PRO A 995 45.98 2.70 5.09
C PRO A 995 46.19 2.28 6.54
N CYS A 996 45.31 1.45 7.13
CA CYS A 996 45.45 0.91 8.48
C CYS A 996 46.43 -0.28 8.58
N ASP A 997 46.71 -1.01 7.49
CA ASP A 997 47.48 -2.27 7.48
C ASP A 997 48.91 -2.12 8.07
N GLY A 998 49.50 -0.94 7.95
CA GLY A 998 50.84 -0.63 8.50
C GLY A 998 50.87 -0.07 9.93
N ASP A 999 49.82 0.60 10.39
CA ASP A 999 49.83 1.39 11.63
C ASP A 999 49.55 0.55 12.90
N LEU A 1000 49.04 -0.68 12.75
CA LEU A 1000 48.48 -1.47 13.85
C LEU A 1000 49.41 -2.58 14.41
N THR A 1001 50.72 -2.47 14.22
CA THR A 1001 51.68 -3.50 14.69
C THR A 1001 51.77 -3.57 16.22
N GLY A 1002 50.93 -4.41 16.87
CA GLY A 1002 51.07 -4.74 18.29
C GLY A 1002 49.78 -5.05 19.07
N ILE A 1003 48.61 -5.15 18.43
CA ILE A 1003 47.33 -5.44 19.09
C ILE A 1003 46.97 -6.94 18.94
N GLU A 1004 46.44 -7.55 20.01
CA GLU A 1004 45.93 -8.93 20.00
C GLU A 1004 44.58 -9.00 19.27
N PRO A 1005 44.30 -10.07 18.50
CA PRO A 1005 43.01 -10.25 17.83
C PRO A 1005 41.82 -10.17 18.81
N GLY A 1006 40.81 -9.37 18.46
CA GLY A 1006 39.62 -9.12 19.30
C GLY A 1006 39.77 -7.95 20.30
N GLY A 1007 40.87 -7.21 20.27
CA GLY A 1007 40.98 -5.93 20.98
C GLY A 1007 40.23 -4.81 20.24
N VAL A 1008 39.17 -4.26 20.83
CA VAL A 1008 38.56 -3.00 20.36
C VAL A 1008 39.61 -1.90 20.48
N LEU A 1009 40.12 -1.44 19.33
CA LEU A 1009 40.86 -0.18 19.30
C LEU A 1009 39.91 0.96 19.67
N PRO A 1010 40.24 1.80 20.66
CA PRO A 1010 39.58 3.08 20.76
C PRO A 1010 40.02 3.91 19.54
N VAL A 1011 39.20 3.91 18.49
CA VAL A 1011 39.24 4.98 17.50
C VAL A 1011 38.92 6.25 18.28
N VAL A 1012 39.96 7.01 18.60
CA VAL A 1012 39.77 8.29 19.26
C VAL A 1012 39.31 9.23 18.16
N ALA A 1013 38.03 9.61 18.21
CA ALA A 1013 37.38 10.61 17.39
C ALA A 1013 37.06 11.85 18.25
N THR A 1014 36.91 13.01 17.62
CA THR A 1014 36.50 14.23 18.34
C THR A 1014 34.99 14.33 18.34
N ARG A 1015 34.36 14.17 19.51
CA ARG A 1015 32.90 14.23 19.65
C ARG A 1015 32.46 14.69 21.04
N LEU A 1016 31.21 15.14 21.12
CA LEU A 1016 30.50 15.47 22.36
C LEU A 1016 29.50 14.34 22.68
N GLU A 1017 29.74 13.58 23.76
CA GLU A 1017 28.82 12.51 24.19
C GLU A 1017 27.50 13.08 24.73
N ALA A 1018 26.42 12.30 24.58
CA ALA A 1018 25.11 12.60 25.13
C ALA A 1018 25.15 12.92 26.64
N GLY A 1019 24.45 14.00 27.04
CA GLY A 1019 24.44 14.47 28.42
C GLY A 1019 23.78 13.48 29.40
N MET A 1020 24.57 12.90 30.31
CA MET A 1020 24.08 11.92 31.28
C MET A 1020 24.18 12.41 32.76
N PRO A 1021 23.13 12.25 33.57
CA PRO A 1021 21.76 11.89 33.17
C PRO A 1021 21.09 13.01 32.36
N ASN A 1022 19.95 12.70 31.73
CA ASN A 1022 19.13 13.65 30.98
C ASN A 1022 18.96 15.00 31.72
N PRO A 1023 19.10 16.16 31.03
CA PRO A 1023 19.12 17.51 31.61
C PRO A 1023 17.87 17.99 32.36
N PHE A 1024 16.80 17.21 32.45
CA PHE A 1024 15.72 17.44 33.40
C PHE A 1024 16.05 17.04 34.87
N ARG A 1025 17.30 16.64 35.16
CA ARG A 1025 17.80 16.40 36.54
C ARG A 1025 18.70 17.55 37.03
N PRO A 1026 18.93 17.70 38.36
CA PRO A 1026 19.68 18.84 38.92
C PRO A 1026 21.14 19.01 38.46
N SER A 1027 21.70 18.01 37.76
CA SER A 1027 23.05 18.04 37.20
C SER A 1027 23.17 17.03 36.07
N THR A 1028 23.78 17.45 34.96
CA THR A 1028 24.14 16.61 33.81
C THR A 1028 25.65 16.68 33.61
N THR A 1029 26.25 15.55 33.27
CA THR A 1029 27.64 15.47 32.82
C THR A 1029 27.64 15.50 31.31
N LEU A 1030 28.31 16.50 30.74
CA LEU A 1030 28.70 16.50 29.32
C LEU A 1030 30.12 15.95 29.27
N ARG A 1031 30.34 14.91 28.47
CA ARG A 1031 31.67 14.36 28.19
C ARG A 1031 32.00 14.65 26.74
N TYR A 1032 33.27 14.78 26.43
CA TYR A 1032 33.75 14.91 25.07
C TYR A 1032 35.07 14.16 24.97
N THR A 1033 35.39 13.70 23.77
CA THR A 1033 36.68 13.13 23.38
C THR A 1033 37.33 14.05 22.37
N LEU A 1034 38.66 14.02 22.30
CA LEU A 1034 39.44 14.68 21.25
C LEU A 1034 40.33 13.61 20.62
N SER A 1035 40.30 13.48 19.29
CA SER A 1035 41.18 12.55 18.56
C SER A 1035 42.65 12.96 18.58
N VAL A 1036 42.91 14.24 18.89
CA VAL A 1036 44.20 14.93 18.79
C VAL A 1036 44.20 16.15 19.72
N GLU A 1037 45.36 16.51 20.26
CA GLU A 1037 45.52 17.72 21.09
C GLU A 1037 45.24 18.98 20.26
N GLY A 1038 44.43 19.91 20.79
CA GLY A 1038 44.11 21.15 20.09
C GLY A 1038 43.15 22.09 20.83
N PRO A 1039 42.78 23.23 20.21
CA PRO A 1039 41.94 24.24 20.82
C PRO A 1039 40.46 23.84 20.82
N VAL A 1040 39.82 23.93 21.99
CA VAL A 1040 38.39 23.66 22.20
C VAL A 1040 37.70 24.93 22.71
N ASP A 1041 36.46 25.21 22.30
CA ASP A 1041 35.50 26.08 23.03
C ASP A 1041 34.17 25.32 23.19
N LEU A 1042 33.94 24.78 24.40
CA LEU A 1042 32.71 24.07 24.74
C LEU A 1042 31.78 25.01 25.51
N ALA A 1043 30.59 25.30 24.97
CA ALA A 1043 29.65 26.24 25.56
C ALA A 1043 28.18 25.75 25.52
N ILE A 1044 27.39 26.25 26.46
CA ILE A 1044 25.93 26.09 26.53
C ILE A 1044 25.27 27.36 25.99
N PHE A 1045 24.28 27.19 25.12
CA PHE A 1045 23.43 28.24 24.57
C PHE A 1045 21.97 28.03 25.02
N ASP A 1046 21.14 29.08 24.98
CA ASP A 1046 19.68 28.93 25.09
C ASP A 1046 19.04 28.78 23.70
N VAL A 1047 17.75 28.49 23.67
CA VAL A 1047 16.95 28.29 22.44
C VAL A 1047 16.87 29.54 21.53
N SER A 1048 17.41 30.69 21.95
CA SER A 1048 17.54 31.90 21.12
C SER A 1048 18.97 32.10 20.60
N GLY A 1049 19.84 31.09 20.69
CA GLY A 1049 21.24 31.15 20.29
C GLY A 1049 22.12 31.97 21.23
N ARG A 1050 21.61 32.41 22.39
CA ARG A 1050 22.37 33.24 23.33
C ARG A 1050 23.22 32.36 24.25
N ARG A 1051 24.55 32.52 24.20
CA ARG A 1051 25.50 31.79 25.06
C ARG A 1051 25.21 32.03 26.54
N ILE A 1052 24.79 30.97 27.24
CA ILE A 1052 24.55 30.96 28.69
C ILE A 1052 25.87 30.87 29.45
N ARG A 1053 26.76 29.95 29.03
CA ARG A 1053 27.99 29.62 29.77
C ARG A 1053 29.02 28.88 28.91
N THR A 1054 30.28 29.32 28.93
CA THR A 1054 31.42 28.48 28.51
C THR A 1054 31.79 27.48 29.62
N LEU A 1055 32.00 26.22 29.25
CA LEU A 1055 32.35 25.11 30.12
C LEU A 1055 33.85 24.80 30.08
N ALA A 1056 34.45 24.80 28.89
CA ALA A 1056 35.89 24.65 28.67
C ALA A 1056 36.32 25.56 27.51
N THR A 1057 37.52 26.14 27.59
CA THR A 1057 38.10 26.92 26.48
C THR A 1057 39.63 26.92 26.55
N GLY A 1058 40.30 26.72 25.41
CA GLY A 1058 41.76 26.69 25.27
C GLY A 1058 42.29 25.37 24.69
N GLU A 1059 43.62 25.24 24.63
CA GLU A 1059 44.31 24.01 24.22
C GLU A 1059 44.04 22.87 25.23
N LEU A 1060 43.53 21.75 24.74
CA LEU A 1060 43.22 20.55 25.53
C LEU A 1060 43.82 19.32 24.85
N SER A 1061 44.36 18.39 25.66
CA SER A 1061 44.93 17.13 25.17
C SER A 1061 43.85 16.11 24.81
N ALA A 1062 44.17 15.26 23.83
CA ALA A 1062 43.50 13.97 23.62
C ALA A 1062 43.52 13.09 24.88
#